data_AF-U4USR5-F1
#
_entry.id   AF-U4USR5-F1
#
_cell.length_a   1.000
_cell.length_b   1.000
_cell.length_c   1.000
_cell.angle_alpha   90.00
_cell.angle_beta   90.00
_cell.angle_gamma   90.00
#
_symmetry.space_group_name_H-M   'P 1'
#
loop_
_entity.id
_entity.type
_entity.pdbx_description
1 polymer ?
#
loop_
_entity_poly.entity_id
_entity_poly.type
_entity_poly.pdbx_seq_one_letter_code
_entity_poly.pdbx_strand_id
1 'polypeptide(L)'
;NKSDIVLSKSLSRILRHRAREEHLCISQEGYVAVDELLKNRYFHNCTVEDIKRVVDSSDKQRFSLRVFNGALEICANQGHSIQGLDKLSLVPIREPGQFEVIHGTYFGKWAKIKREGLSRMSRNHIHFAKGLPCDKSVISGIRSNCQVFIYVNLKAALEAGIPFFLSSNGQSLRSIWTFAVEQLTMGNDSENASTVYHCANCNMNFPNKKAYDIHNNQPAHQMVAKATTISGKKNFQRPGIYVRGYPQHTLQADLVKYFSQFGPVVWVHFGYDFTLLDFNEKSIVEKVLSKNCHYLNGRRLLVKYKENKKAFGPVRQDRTDDKTFEAIVTGLKDVDDFEVEFGVMIAKLKPNRRAQEVEAYELICKDLRQFLGEKFFNMEVHPFGSTVTELGFSNSDIDVYLANVKPFAQPDDIPILREIKKILVRSHRFGCCFVIPSANVPIVRCVHLKTGIQCDININNMLGVFNSELIRYYMSIDPKVQQAMLVLKYWAKCHNFKGQSQFFSNYAFTMMFIFFLQQSPYYLPTVESIQQVKQQTFWSIPHHSKPPFAPMAQFRSEALTKALLLELVEQFFKFYAEYPYHQEVICPYLGKSILKEAFQSPSEQANCKFLQASMAGNEDNGLAVSRTVCVQDPLDLNKNVTITVTGPMLRRLVLFCRLGKKICASRKSVLYKLLTEVPCDYKKQPVHENADSFQVVIHEAVIGGPEWFKNLIEFLRIALETFLLFTVTTEEEHADNQTVTVFACNCKYSLWDGRKSTAKQLNLSAQKLSLVEREQTITNHMKAAIPDHMKDLPVLLSFKITVTRNEDEALICANKLAAYKKTFKSFAQFFVCNFATWFELYQNDDNVSELGRQ
;
A
#
# COMPACT_ATOMS: atom_id res chain seq x y z
N ASN A 1 -29.39 -3.51 8.21
CA ASN A 1 -28.94 -4.92 8.13
C ASN A 1 -27.92 -5.08 6.99
N LYS A 2 -26.78 -5.78 7.18
CA LYS A 2 -25.78 -5.96 6.08
C LYS A 2 -26.37 -6.77 4.90
N SER A 3 -27.32 -7.67 5.16
CA SER A 3 -28.08 -8.43 4.16
C SER A 3 -28.97 -7.52 3.30
N ASP A 4 -29.77 -6.66 3.92
CA ASP A 4 -30.71 -5.75 3.23
C ASP A 4 -30.01 -4.71 2.33
N ILE A 5 -28.81 -4.23 2.71
CA ILE A 5 -27.98 -3.35 1.87
C ILE A 5 -27.49 -4.08 0.62
N VAL A 6 -27.14 -5.36 0.75
CA VAL A 6 -26.73 -6.20 -0.39
C VAL A 6 -27.94 -6.48 -1.29
N LEU A 7 -29.10 -6.81 -0.71
CA LEU A 7 -30.37 -7.01 -1.42
C LEU A 7 -30.80 -5.74 -2.20
N SER A 8 -30.78 -4.57 -1.57
CA SER A 8 -31.09 -3.26 -2.20
C SER A 8 -30.14 -2.91 -3.36
N LYS A 9 -28.85 -3.21 -3.23
CA LYS A 9 -27.87 -3.02 -4.32
C LYS A 9 -28.11 -3.99 -5.48
N SER A 10 -28.47 -5.24 -5.18
CA SER A 10 -28.83 -6.24 -6.18
C SER A 10 -30.12 -5.85 -6.91
N LEU A 11 -31.18 -5.45 -6.20
CA LEU A 11 -32.44 -4.94 -6.78
C LEU A 11 -32.17 -3.73 -7.70
N SER A 12 -31.37 -2.76 -7.25
CA SER A 12 -31.00 -1.59 -8.06
C SER A 12 -30.26 -1.99 -9.34
N ARG A 13 -29.34 -2.95 -9.26
CA ARG A 13 -28.55 -3.39 -10.42
C ARG A 13 -29.42 -4.11 -11.45
N ILE A 14 -30.33 -4.96 -10.98
CA ILE A 14 -31.19 -5.78 -11.84
C ILE A 14 -32.27 -4.92 -12.48
N LEU A 15 -33.11 -4.27 -11.67
CA LEU A 15 -34.26 -3.50 -12.16
C LEU A 15 -33.85 -2.32 -13.06
N ARG A 16 -32.66 -1.73 -12.87
CA ARG A 16 -32.22 -0.54 -13.64
C ARG A 16 -31.44 -0.83 -14.92
N HIS A 17 -30.70 -1.94 -14.95
CA HIS A 17 -29.69 -2.17 -15.99
C HIS A 17 -29.78 -3.54 -16.65
N ARG A 18 -30.22 -4.57 -15.91
CA ARG A 18 -30.00 -5.97 -16.31
C ARG A 18 -31.26 -6.84 -16.30
N ALA A 19 -32.45 -6.26 -16.15
CA ALA A 19 -33.69 -7.04 -16.08
C ALA A 19 -33.89 -7.93 -17.33
N ARG A 20 -33.72 -7.37 -18.53
CA ARG A 20 -33.78 -8.13 -19.80
C ARG A 20 -32.62 -9.14 -19.95
N GLU A 21 -31.42 -8.78 -19.52
CA GLU A 21 -30.23 -9.66 -19.56
C GLU A 21 -30.34 -10.85 -18.58
N GLU A 22 -31.18 -10.73 -17.57
CA GLU A 22 -31.42 -11.77 -16.57
C GLU A 22 -32.79 -12.43 -16.78
N HIS A 23 -33.33 -12.31 -18.01
CA HIS A 23 -34.58 -12.92 -18.49
C HIS A 23 -35.81 -12.63 -17.63
N LEU A 24 -35.82 -11.50 -16.92
CA LEU A 24 -36.99 -11.04 -16.18
C LEU A 24 -37.91 -10.28 -17.12
N CYS A 25 -39.18 -10.65 -17.13
CA CYS A 25 -40.23 -9.95 -17.88
C CYS A 25 -40.48 -8.58 -17.23
N ILE A 26 -39.74 -7.58 -17.71
CA ILE A 26 -39.92 -6.18 -17.28
C ILE A 26 -40.94 -5.50 -18.17
N SER A 27 -42.00 -4.98 -17.56
CA SER A 27 -43.05 -4.25 -18.27
C SER A 27 -42.52 -2.94 -18.88
N GLN A 28 -43.26 -2.33 -19.79
CA GLN A 28 -42.93 -1.01 -20.35
C GLN A 28 -42.86 0.10 -19.28
N GLU A 29 -43.52 -0.11 -18.13
CA GLU A 29 -43.48 0.78 -16.96
C GLU A 29 -42.33 0.47 -15.99
N GLY A 30 -41.55 -0.59 -16.25
CA GLY A 30 -40.38 -0.95 -15.45
C GLY A 30 -40.65 -1.89 -14.27
N TYR A 31 -41.85 -2.48 -14.18
CA TYR A 31 -42.22 -3.44 -13.13
C TYR A 31 -41.84 -4.88 -13.51
N VAL A 32 -41.46 -5.66 -12.49
CA VAL A 32 -41.12 -7.09 -12.58
C VAL A 32 -41.87 -7.84 -11.48
N ALA A 33 -42.44 -9.01 -11.79
CA ALA A 33 -43.10 -9.86 -10.81
C ALA A 33 -42.13 -10.34 -9.72
N VAL A 34 -42.52 -10.22 -8.45
CA VAL A 34 -41.67 -10.57 -7.29
C VAL A 34 -41.38 -12.06 -7.26
N ASP A 35 -42.32 -12.92 -7.65
CA ASP A 35 -42.11 -14.37 -7.67
C ASP A 35 -41.08 -14.80 -8.72
N GLU A 36 -41.06 -14.14 -9.88
CA GLU A 36 -40.02 -14.34 -10.90
C GLU A 36 -38.68 -13.77 -10.44
N LEU A 37 -38.72 -12.64 -9.74
CA LEU A 37 -37.53 -12.02 -9.18
C LEU A 37 -36.88 -12.91 -8.11
N LEU A 38 -37.66 -13.53 -7.22
CA LEU A 38 -37.14 -14.44 -6.18
C LEU A 38 -36.56 -15.73 -6.76
N LYS A 39 -37.06 -16.18 -7.91
CA LYS A 39 -36.49 -17.30 -8.69
C LYS A 39 -35.16 -16.94 -9.36
N ASN A 40 -34.83 -15.65 -9.47
CA ASN A 40 -33.58 -15.20 -10.06
C ASN A 40 -32.40 -15.51 -9.14
N ARG A 41 -31.28 -15.98 -9.71
CA ARG A 41 -30.04 -16.36 -8.99
C ARG A 41 -29.52 -15.33 -7.98
N TYR A 42 -29.86 -14.05 -8.14
CA TYR A 42 -29.45 -12.99 -7.20
C TYR A 42 -30.32 -12.88 -5.94
N PHE A 43 -31.50 -13.53 -5.91
CA PHE A 43 -32.50 -13.40 -4.84
C PHE A 43 -33.00 -14.75 -4.29
N HIS A 44 -32.35 -15.87 -4.62
CA HIS A 44 -32.75 -17.23 -4.20
C HIS A 44 -32.76 -17.50 -2.69
N ASN A 45 -32.01 -16.71 -1.91
CA ASN A 45 -32.00 -16.76 -0.45
C ASN A 45 -32.79 -15.60 0.18
N CYS A 46 -33.72 -15.01 -0.57
CA CYS A 46 -34.56 -13.91 -0.12
C CYS A 46 -36.04 -14.36 -0.13
N THR A 47 -36.81 -13.89 0.84
CA THR A 47 -38.26 -14.08 0.86
C THR A 47 -39.00 -12.85 0.36
N VAL A 48 -40.31 -12.98 0.14
CA VAL A 48 -41.18 -11.83 -0.19
C VAL A 48 -41.14 -10.81 0.94
N GLU A 49 -41.06 -11.27 2.19
CA GLU A 49 -40.93 -10.43 3.39
C GLU A 49 -39.61 -9.67 3.40
N ASP A 50 -38.51 -10.27 2.91
CA ASP A 50 -37.23 -9.57 2.75
C ASP A 50 -37.32 -8.46 1.69
N ILE A 51 -38.05 -8.68 0.60
CA ILE A 51 -38.27 -7.66 -0.44
C ILE A 51 -39.15 -6.53 0.08
N LYS A 52 -40.27 -6.84 0.73
CA LYS A 52 -41.14 -5.84 1.38
C LYS A 52 -40.34 -5.01 2.38
N ARG A 53 -39.56 -5.69 3.24
CA ARG A 53 -38.65 -5.03 4.19
C ARG A 53 -37.64 -4.12 3.52
N VAL A 54 -37.05 -4.50 2.39
CA VAL A 54 -36.07 -3.66 1.65
C VAL A 54 -36.72 -2.48 0.93
N VAL A 55 -37.95 -2.64 0.44
CA VAL A 55 -38.70 -1.55 -0.19
C VAL A 55 -39.06 -0.50 0.87
N ASP A 56 -39.61 -0.95 2.00
CA ASP A 56 -40.02 -0.10 3.13
C ASP A 56 -38.82 0.59 3.81
N SER A 57 -37.69 -0.11 3.90
CA SER A 57 -36.45 0.43 4.49
C SER A 57 -35.52 1.14 3.49
N SER A 58 -35.92 1.31 2.23
CA SER A 58 -35.02 1.92 1.23
C SER A 58 -34.85 3.43 1.44
N ASP A 59 -33.63 3.86 1.78
CA ASP A 59 -33.27 5.27 1.81
C ASP A 59 -33.55 5.91 0.44
N LYS A 60 -34.58 6.76 0.36
CA LYS A 60 -35.06 7.50 -0.82
C LYS A 60 -36.15 6.81 -1.68
N GLN A 61 -36.95 5.90 -1.12
CA GLN A 61 -38.09 5.27 -1.84
C GLN A 61 -37.65 4.74 -3.21
N ARG A 62 -36.58 3.94 -3.23
CA ARG A 62 -35.85 3.59 -4.47
C ARG A 62 -36.60 2.58 -5.33
N PHE A 63 -37.55 1.90 -4.71
CA PHE A 63 -38.37 0.86 -5.30
C PHE A 63 -39.82 1.09 -4.90
N SER A 64 -40.73 0.63 -5.75
CA SER A 64 -42.15 0.63 -5.44
C SER A 64 -42.71 -0.76 -5.68
N LEU A 65 -43.54 -1.21 -4.74
CA LEU A 65 -44.32 -2.44 -4.86
C LEU A 65 -45.75 -2.10 -5.27
N ARG A 66 -46.34 -2.95 -6.10
CA ARG A 66 -47.78 -2.92 -6.39
C ARG A 66 -48.32 -4.34 -6.50
N VAL A 67 -49.61 -4.50 -6.26
CA VAL A 67 -50.33 -5.73 -6.62
C VAL A 67 -51.04 -5.45 -7.94
N PHE A 68 -50.73 -6.24 -8.97
CA PHE A 68 -51.33 -6.12 -10.28
C PHE A 68 -51.78 -7.50 -10.75
N ASN A 69 -53.07 -7.64 -11.10
CA ASN A 69 -53.69 -8.93 -11.46
C ASN A 69 -53.47 -10.05 -10.43
N GLY A 70 -53.50 -9.73 -9.13
CA GLY A 70 -53.30 -10.70 -8.04
C GLY A 70 -51.85 -11.10 -7.78
N ALA A 71 -50.89 -10.61 -8.58
CA ALA A 71 -49.46 -10.85 -8.41
C ALA A 71 -48.74 -9.61 -7.85
N LEU A 72 -47.76 -9.83 -6.96
CA LEU A 72 -46.95 -8.76 -6.39
C LEU A 72 -45.81 -8.41 -7.35
N GLU A 73 -45.66 -7.13 -7.72
CA GLU A 73 -44.64 -6.63 -8.64
C GLU A 73 -43.79 -5.52 -8.01
N ILE A 74 -42.53 -5.42 -8.43
CA ILE A 74 -41.56 -4.40 -7.99
C ILE A 74 -40.91 -3.66 -9.17
N CYS A 75 -40.72 -2.35 -9.04
CA CYS A 75 -39.95 -1.55 -9.99
C CYS A 75 -38.87 -0.71 -9.29
N ALA A 76 -37.89 -0.22 -10.05
CA ALA A 76 -36.96 0.80 -9.58
C ALA A 76 -37.41 2.18 -10.03
N ASN A 77 -37.42 3.16 -9.13
CA ASN A 77 -38.00 4.48 -9.44
C ASN A 77 -37.05 5.40 -10.25
N GLN A 78 -35.75 5.06 -10.39
CA GLN A 78 -34.74 5.93 -11.01
C GLN A 78 -33.55 5.18 -11.64
N GLY A 79 -32.85 5.81 -12.58
CA GLY A 79 -31.49 5.42 -13.00
C GLY A 79 -31.37 4.33 -14.08
N HIS A 80 -32.39 4.13 -14.91
CA HIS A 80 -32.40 3.10 -15.94
C HIS A 80 -31.41 3.36 -17.08
N SER A 81 -30.79 2.28 -17.57
CA SER A 81 -30.07 2.25 -18.85
C SER A 81 -30.67 1.28 -19.86
N ILE A 82 -31.80 0.64 -19.53
CA ILE A 82 -32.53 -0.27 -20.43
C ILE A 82 -33.27 0.59 -21.47
N GLN A 83 -33.06 0.32 -22.76
CA GLN A 83 -33.67 1.06 -23.88
C GLN A 83 -35.11 0.58 -24.15
N GLY A 84 -36.03 1.47 -24.53
CA GLY A 84 -37.45 1.12 -24.81
C GLY A 84 -38.31 0.88 -23.58
N LEU A 85 -38.08 1.65 -22.51
CA LEU A 85 -38.99 1.79 -21.37
C LEU A 85 -39.65 3.18 -21.50
N ASP A 86 -40.82 3.23 -22.14
CA ASP A 86 -41.32 4.47 -22.75
C ASP A 86 -42.25 5.31 -21.88
N LYS A 87 -42.57 4.90 -20.65
CA LYS A 87 -43.26 5.79 -19.70
C LYS A 87 -42.75 5.59 -18.28
N LEU A 88 -41.53 6.06 -18.01
CA LEU A 88 -41.33 6.70 -16.72
C LEU A 88 -42.04 8.04 -16.84
N SER A 89 -43.22 8.18 -16.25
CA SER A 89 -44.06 9.37 -16.33
C SER A 89 -43.22 10.64 -16.06
N LEU A 90 -42.80 11.32 -17.14
CA LEU A 90 -41.92 12.49 -17.11
C LEU A 90 -42.72 13.67 -17.66
N VAL A 91 -42.88 14.70 -16.84
CA VAL A 91 -43.61 15.93 -17.18
C VAL A 91 -42.59 16.97 -17.66
N PRO A 92 -42.75 17.55 -18.86
CA PRO A 92 -41.86 18.60 -19.36
C PRO A 92 -41.99 19.86 -18.49
N ILE A 93 -40.85 20.48 -18.16
CA ILE A 93 -40.81 21.75 -17.43
C ILE A 93 -40.84 22.86 -18.47
N ARG A 94 -41.92 23.65 -18.46
CA ARG A 94 -42.11 24.77 -19.40
C ARG A 94 -41.73 26.13 -18.81
N GLU A 95 -41.73 26.24 -17.48
CA GLU A 95 -41.35 27.46 -16.75
C GLU A 95 -40.39 27.14 -15.60
N PRO A 96 -39.45 28.04 -15.23
CA PRO A 96 -38.53 27.82 -14.12
C PRO A 96 -39.31 27.77 -12.79
N GLY A 97 -39.33 26.61 -12.14
CA GLY A 97 -39.94 26.49 -10.80
C GLY A 97 -39.06 27.09 -9.69
N GLN A 98 -39.61 27.21 -8.47
CA GLN A 98 -38.86 27.63 -7.26
C GLN A 98 -37.92 26.54 -6.72
N PHE A 99 -37.09 25.94 -7.57
CA PHE A 99 -36.12 24.90 -7.18
C PHE A 99 -34.83 25.03 -7.98
N GLU A 100 -33.70 24.68 -7.35
CA GLU A 100 -32.38 24.75 -7.99
C GLU A 100 -32.15 23.55 -8.91
N VAL A 101 -31.26 23.68 -9.90
CA VAL A 101 -30.89 22.57 -10.79
C VAL A 101 -29.41 22.27 -10.62
N ILE A 102 -29.08 21.22 -9.86
CA ILE A 102 -27.71 20.99 -9.41
C ILE A 102 -27.19 19.64 -9.92
N HIS A 103 -25.94 19.63 -10.42
CA HIS A 103 -25.19 18.43 -10.75
C HIS A 103 -23.95 18.28 -9.85
N GLY A 104 -23.77 17.13 -9.20
CA GLY A 104 -22.61 16.86 -8.35
C GLY A 104 -21.54 16.02 -9.06
N THR A 105 -20.28 16.45 -8.97
CA THR A 105 -19.12 15.78 -9.59
C THR A 105 -17.86 15.81 -8.70
N TYR A 106 -16.74 15.25 -9.17
CA TYR A 106 -15.46 15.19 -8.44
C TYR A 106 -14.44 16.18 -9.01
N PHE A 107 -13.50 16.67 -8.20
CA PHE A 107 -12.53 17.71 -8.60
C PHE A 107 -11.68 17.26 -9.79
N GLY A 108 -11.25 15.99 -9.81
CA GLY A 108 -10.51 15.41 -10.94
C GLY A 108 -11.29 15.30 -12.26
N LYS A 109 -12.60 15.60 -12.27
CA LYS A 109 -13.43 15.69 -13.48
C LYS A 109 -13.75 17.14 -13.88
N TRP A 110 -13.48 18.11 -13.00
CA TRP A 110 -13.83 19.52 -13.22
C TRP A 110 -13.18 20.10 -14.46
N ALA A 111 -11.88 19.90 -14.66
CA ALA A 111 -11.17 20.44 -15.83
C ALA A 111 -11.78 19.97 -17.17
N LYS A 112 -12.24 18.71 -17.22
CA LYS A 112 -12.91 18.15 -18.39
C LYS A 112 -14.31 18.74 -18.58
N ILE A 113 -15.11 18.79 -17.50
CA ILE A 113 -16.47 19.33 -17.54
C ILE A 113 -16.47 20.82 -17.89
N LYS A 114 -15.49 21.59 -17.40
CA LYS A 114 -15.33 23.01 -17.74
C LYS A 114 -15.12 23.22 -19.24
N ARG A 115 -14.31 22.36 -19.88
CA ARG A 115 -13.99 22.45 -21.31
C ARG A 115 -15.06 21.85 -22.22
N GLU A 116 -15.60 20.70 -21.88
CA GLU A 116 -16.44 19.88 -22.77
C GLU A 116 -17.90 19.86 -22.37
N GLY A 117 -18.23 20.34 -21.16
CA GLY A 117 -19.58 20.35 -20.68
C GLY A 117 -20.05 19.13 -19.88
N LEU A 118 -21.29 19.20 -19.39
CA LEU A 118 -22.01 18.09 -18.78
C LEU A 118 -22.57 17.16 -19.86
N SER A 119 -22.25 15.86 -19.79
CA SER A 119 -22.66 14.85 -20.78
C SER A 119 -23.46 13.71 -20.16
N ARG A 120 -24.45 13.21 -20.90
CA ARG A 120 -25.22 12.00 -20.53
C ARG A 120 -24.40 10.71 -20.59
N MET A 121 -23.24 10.73 -21.24
CA MET A 121 -22.43 9.54 -21.53
C MET A 121 -23.32 8.43 -22.10
N SER A 122 -23.28 7.21 -21.55
CA SER A 122 -24.10 6.07 -21.99
C SER A 122 -25.53 6.04 -21.42
N ARG A 123 -25.97 7.08 -20.70
CA ARG A 123 -27.32 7.13 -20.11
C ARG A 123 -28.34 7.79 -21.04
N ASN A 124 -29.62 7.51 -20.78
CA ASN A 124 -30.73 8.14 -21.49
C ASN A 124 -30.90 9.63 -21.11
N HIS A 125 -30.55 10.02 -19.88
CA HIS A 125 -30.70 11.39 -19.38
C HIS A 125 -29.52 11.80 -18.47
N ILE A 126 -29.19 13.09 -18.46
CA ILE A 126 -28.41 13.73 -17.38
C ILE A 126 -29.34 13.93 -16.19
N HIS A 127 -28.89 13.50 -15.02
CA HIS A 127 -29.65 13.63 -13.78
C HIS A 127 -29.19 14.86 -13.01
N PHE A 128 -30.17 15.66 -12.60
CA PHE A 128 -30.00 16.84 -11.75
C PHE A 128 -30.79 16.65 -10.47
N ALA A 129 -30.31 17.28 -9.40
CA ALA A 129 -31.06 17.38 -8.15
C ALA A 129 -31.72 18.75 -8.06
N LYS A 130 -32.88 18.78 -7.40
CA LYS A 130 -33.64 20.00 -7.11
C LYS A 130 -33.09 20.85 -5.95
N GLY A 131 -31.98 20.40 -5.37
CA GLY A 131 -31.37 20.92 -4.15
C GLY A 131 -30.15 20.09 -3.74
N LEU A 132 -29.35 20.64 -2.84
CA LEU A 132 -28.14 19.99 -2.34
C LEU A 132 -28.48 18.71 -1.53
N PRO A 133 -27.53 17.75 -1.40
CA PRO A 133 -27.69 16.49 -0.65
C PRO A 133 -28.27 16.57 0.77
N CYS A 134 -28.34 17.78 1.30
CA CYS A 134 -28.47 18.08 2.70
C CYS A 134 -29.54 19.15 2.97
N ASP A 135 -30.31 19.50 1.95
CA ASP A 135 -31.63 20.12 2.08
C ASP A 135 -32.67 19.01 2.34
N LYS A 136 -33.30 19.02 3.53
CA LYS A 136 -34.29 18.00 3.93
C LYS A 136 -35.60 18.10 3.15
N SER A 137 -35.87 19.23 2.51
CA SER A 137 -37.09 19.45 1.73
C SER A 137 -37.04 18.81 0.33
N VAL A 138 -35.87 18.31 -0.10
CA VAL A 138 -35.64 17.77 -1.44
C VAL A 138 -34.86 16.46 -1.38
N ILE A 139 -35.38 15.40 -2.02
CA ILE A 139 -34.66 14.13 -2.17
C ILE A 139 -33.57 14.28 -3.24
N SER A 140 -32.37 14.70 -2.83
CA SER A 140 -31.25 14.94 -3.75
C SER A 140 -30.59 13.64 -4.22
N GLY A 141 -30.48 13.48 -5.54
CA GLY A 141 -29.80 12.34 -6.20
C GLY A 141 -28.27 12.44 -6.24
N ILE A 142 -27.69 13.53 -5.73
CA ILE A 142 -26.26 13.78 -5.74
C ILE A 142 -25.54 12.88 -4.71
N ARG A 143 -24.38 12.33 -5.10
CA ARG A 143 -23.56 11.49 -4.23
C ARG A 143 -22.94 12.32 -3.12
N SER A 144 -22.99 11.84 -1.88
CA SER A 144 -22.49 12.56 -0.70
C SER A 144 -21.00 12.87 -0.68
N ASN A 145 -20.20 12.22 -1.54
CA ASN A 145 -18.77 12.45 -1.65
C ASN A 145 -18.37 13.27 -2.90
N CYS A 146 -19.33 13.88 -3.60
CA CYS A 146 -18.99 14.84 -4.64
C CYS A 146 -18.24 16.03 -4.02
N GLN A 147 -17.27 16.55 -4.77
CA GLN A 147 -16.40 17.63 -4.32
C GLN A 147 -16.73 18.96 -5.01
N VAL A 148 -17.53 18.90 -6.07
CA VAL A 148 -17.91 20.05 -6.91
C VAL A 148 -19.41 19.97 -7.17
N PHE A 149 -20.11 21.07 -6.94
CA PHE A 149 -21.51 21.26 -7.31
C PHE A 149 -21.58 22.24 -8.48
N ILE A 150 -22.35 21.88 -9.49
CA ILE A 150 -22.56 22.69 -10.69
C ILE A 150 -24.03 23.10 -10.68
N TYR A 151 -24.27 24.40 -10.55
CA TYR A 151 -25.60 25.00 -10.62
C TYR A 151 -25.92 25.34 -12.07
N VAL A 152 -27.07 24.89 -12.54
CA VAL A 152 -27.58 25.20 -13.89
C VAL A 152 -28.61 26.30 -13.76
N ASN A 153 -28.42 27.38 -14.51
CA ASN A 153 -29.46 28.40 -14.68
C ASN A 153 -30.57 27.84 -15.57
N LEU A 154 -31.64 27.34 -14.94
CA LEU A 154 -32.74 26.68 -15.65
C LEU A 154 -33.49 27.63 -16.59
N LYS A 155 -33.63 28.91 -16.21
CA LYS A 155 -34.32 29.91 -17.04
C LYS A 155 -33.59 30.11 -18.37
N ALA A 156 -32.29 30.40 -18.31
CA ALA A 156 -31.47 30.55 -19.49
C ALA A 156 -31.42 29.27 -20.35
N ALA A 157 -31.41 28.09 -19.71
CA ALA A 157 -31.40 26.82 -20.43
C ALA A 157 -32.73 26.53 -21.17
N LEU A 158 -33.89 26.90 -20.59
CA LEU A 158 -35.20 26.77 -21.23
C LEU A 158 -35.40 27.78 -22.36
N GLU A 159 -34.95 29.02 -22.18
CA GLU A 159 -34.95 30.07 -23.23
C GLU A 159 -34.05 29.69 -24.42
N ALA A 160 -32.93 29.00 -24.15
CA ALA A 160 -32.07 28.41 -25.18
C ALA A 160 -32.65 27.14 -25.83
N GLY A 161 -33.91 26.78 -25.54
CA GLY A 161 -34.62 25.65 -26.14
C GLY A 161 -34.21 24.28 -25.60
N ILE A 162 -33.49 24.21 -24.47
CA ILE A 162 -33.00 22.94 -23.92
C ILE A 162 -34.05 22.31 -23.00
N PRO A 163 -34.62 21.14 -23.35
CA PRO A 163 -35.71 20.58 -22.58
C PRO A 163 -35.24 19.97 -21.25
N PHE A 164 -35.96 20.30 -20.19
CA PHE A 164 -35.88 19.66 -18.87
C PHE A 164 -37.19 18.95 -18.53
N PHE A 165 -37.08 17.83 -17.85
CA PHE A 165 -38.21 16.97 -17.51
C PHE A 165 -38.19 16.61 -16.03
N LEU A 166 -39.37 16.46 -15.45
CA LEU A 166 -39.58 16.08 -14.06
C LEU A 166 -40.26 14.72 -13.96
N SER A 167 -39.82 13.84 -13.06
CA SER A 167 -40.56 12.60 -12.78
C SER A 167 -41.94 12.88 -12.14
N SER A 168 -42.92 12.00 -12.39
CA SER A 168 -44.30 12.11 -11.90
C SER A 168 -44.45 12.20 -10.39
N ASN A 169 -43.49 11.67 -9.64
CA ASN A 169 -43.43 11.81 -8.19
C ASN A 169 -42.81 13.13 -7.71
N GLY A 170 -42.50 14.07 -8.62
CA GLY A 170 -41.96 15.40 -8.33
C GLY A 170 -40.48 15.46 -7.92
N GLN A 171 -39.83 14.31 -7.75
CA GLN A 171 -38.57 14.18 -7.02
C GLN A 171 -37.29 14.15 -7.87
N SER A 172 -37.36 13.90 -9.19
CA SER A 172 -36.17 13.78 -10.04
C SER A 172 -36.23 14.70 -11.25
N LEU A 173 -35.18 15.50 -11.43
CA LEU A 173 -35.02 16.42 -12.55
C LEU A 173 -34.02 15.85 -13.58
N ARG A 174 -34.35 15.96 -14.87
CA ARG A 174 -33.59 15.32 -15.95
C ARG A 174 -33.50 16.21 -17.19
N SER A 175 -32.43 16.08 -17.97
CA SER A 175 -32.34 16.60 -19.34
C SER A 175 -31.72 15.56 -20.28
N ILE A 176 -32.05 15.62 -21.57
CA ILE A 176 -31.59 14.67 -22.60
C ILE A 176 -30.31 15.18 -23.30
N TRP A 177 -29.94 16.46 -23.09
CA TRP A 177 -28.90 17.15 -23.85
C TRP A 177 -27.57 17.28 -23.10
N THR A 178 -26.46 17.46 -23.83
CA THR A 178 -25.11 17.72 -23.31
C THR A 178 -24.86 19.23 -23.33
N PHE A 179 -24.29 19.82 -22.28
CA PHE A 179 -24.19 21.30 -22.10
C PHE A 179 -22.74 21.76 -21.90
N ALA A 180 -22.20 22.70 -22.67
CA ALA A 180 -20.89 23.34 -22.40
C ALA A 180 -20.95 24.33 -21.21
N VAL A 181 -19.87 24.45 -20.41
CA VAL A 181 -19.85 25.30 -19.18
C VAL A 181 -19.53 26.78 -19.46
N GLU A 182 -19.13 27.15 -20.68
CA GLU A 182 -18.61 28.49 -21.02
C GLU A 182 -19.65 29.63 -21.15
N GLN A 183 -20.94 29.43 -20.85
CA GLN A 183 -21.98 30.47 -21.02
C GLN A 183 -22.62 31.03 -19.74
N LEU A 184 -22.01 30.91 -18.56
CA LEU A 184 -22.56 31.52 -17.32
C LEU A 184 -21.54 32.45 -16.67
N THR A 185 -21.69 33.74 -16.95
CA THR A 185 -20.89 34.86 -16.44
C THR A 185 -21.09 35.11 -14.94
N MET A 186 -20.00 35.47 -14.26
CA MET A 186 -20.04 36.09 -12.93
C MET A 186 -20.72 37.45 -13.04
N GLY A 187 -21.91 37.59 -12.45
CA GLY A 187 -22.57 38.88 -12.29
C GLY A 187 -21.96 39.62 -11.11
N ASN A 188 -21.40 40.81 -11.38
CA ASN A 188 -21.26 41.88 -10.40
C ASN A 188 -22.65 42.25 -9.86
N ASP A 189 -22.77 42.51 -8.56
CA ASP A 189 -23.58 43.62 -8.04
C ASP A 189 -23.32 43.81 -6.54
N SER A 190 -23.23 45.10 -6.19
CA SER A 190 -22.93 45.72 -4.90
C SER A 190 -24.20 46.00 -4.07
N GLU A 191 -24.02 46.14 -2.75
CA GLU A 191 -24.89 46.79 -1.75
C GLU A 191 -26.22 46.13 -1.30
N ASN A 192 -26.21 45.48 -0.12
CA ASN A 192 -26.85 46.00 1.12
C ASN A 192 -26.62 45.06 2.32
N ALA A 193 -26.47 45.63 3.52
CA ALA A 193 -25.95 44.96 4.71
C ALA A 193 -27.02 44.23 5.57
N SER A 194 -26.54 43.17 6.27
CA SER A 194 -26.91 42.74 7.63
C SER A 194 -28.07 41.76 7.87
N THR A 195 -27.76 40.46 7.97
CA THR A 195 -27.91 39.68 9.22
C THR A 195 -27.21 38.32 9.09
N VAL A 196 -26.10 38.14 9.83
CA VAL A 196 -25.35 36.88 9.85
C VAL A 196 -25.87 36.00 10.98
N TYR A 197 -26.30 34.78 10.66
CA TYR A 197 -26.85 33.81 11.60
C TYR A 197 -25.76 32.84 12.05
N HIS A 198 -25.60 32.62 13.35
CA HIS A 198 -24.43 31.91 13.89
C HIS A 198 -24.79 30.58 14.56
N CYS A 199 -24.07 29.49 14.24
CA CYS A 199 -24.28 28.16 14.80
C CYS A 199 -23.27 27.77 15.85
N ALA A 200 -23.72 27.67 17.10
CA ALA A 200 -22.90 27.28 18.24
C ALA A 200 -22.31 25.86 18.14
N ASN A 201 -23.03 24.88 17.54
CA ASN A 201 -22.50 23.52 17.38
C ASN A 201 -21.30 23.46 16.44
N CYS A 202 -21.22 24.39 15.48
CA CYS A 202 -20.18 24.42 14.45
C CYS A 202 -19.39 25.72 14.33
N ASN A 203 -19.62 26.66 15.22
CA ASN A 203 -19.05 28.00 15.22
C ASN A 203 -19.00 28.66 13.82
N MET A 204 -20.04 28.48 13.00
CA MET A 204 -20.10 29.00 11.63
C MET A 204 -21.15 30.11 11.50
N ASN A 205 -20.80 31.11 10.69
CA ASN A 205 -21.61 32.27 10.35
C ASN A 205 -22.27 32.08 8.98
N PHE A 206 -23.57 32.27 8.92
CA PHE A 206 -24.38 32.05 7.74
C PHE A 206 -24.95 33.36 7.26
N PRO A 207 -24.91 33.64 5.95
CA PRO A 207 -25.31 34.93 5.41
C PRO A 207 -26.83 35.19 5.50
N ASN A 208 -27.63 34.18 5.85
CA ASN A 208 -29.06 34.31 6.12
C ASN A 208 -29.60 33.12 6.95
N LYS A 209 -30.81 33.27 7.52
CA LYS A 209 -31.45 32.32 8.45
C LYS A 209 -31.65 30.94 7.84
N LYS A 210 -31.92 30.90 6.54
CA LYS A 210 -32.21 29.66 5.80
C LYS A 210 -30.95 28.80 5.68
N ALA A 211 -29.80 29.41 5.38
CA ALA A 211 -28.51 28.73 5.37
C ALA A 211 -28.10 28.21 6.76
N TYR A 212 -28.44 28.96 7.81
CA TYR A 212 -28.24 28.57 9.21
C TYR A 212 -29.12 27.37 9.62
N ASP A 213 -30.41 27.39 9.30
CA ASP A 213 -31.35 26.32 9.64
C ASP A 213 -31.08 25.05 8.84
N ILE A 214 -30.64 25.18 7.58
CA ILE A 214 -30.15 24.07 6.75
C ILE A 214 -28.91 23.46 7.40
N HIS A 215 -27.94 24.30 7.79
CA HIS A 215 -26.73 23.85 8.47
C HIS A 215 -27.03 23.04 9.74
N ASN A 216 -27.90 23.53 10.64
CA ASN A 216 -28.29 22.83 11.87
C ASN A 216 -28.99 21.50 11.59
N ASN A 217 -29.67 21.38 10.45
CA ASN A 217 -30.42 20.20 10.06
C ASN A 217 -29.63 19.21 9.19
N GLN A 218 -28.44 19.55 8.66
CA GLN A 218 -27.73 18.70 7.70
C GLN A 218 -27.28 17.36 8.30
N PRO A 219 -27.38 16.24 7.56
CA PRO A 219 -26.99 14.92 8.05
C PRO A 219 -25.52 14.84 8.49
N ALA A 220 -24.62 15.67 7.95
CA ALA A 220 -23.22 15.77 8.35
C ALA A 220 -23.05 16.54 9.68
N HIS A 221 -23.87 17.56 9.94
CA HIS A 221 -23.99 18.22 11.24
C HIS A 221 -24.64 17.27 12.26
N GLN A 222 -25.70 16.57 11.84
CA GLN A 222 -26.34 15.51 12.62
C GLN A 222 -25.46 14.25 12.77
N MET A 223 -24.48 14.00 11.88
CA MET A 223 -23.43 12.97 11.97
C MET A 223 -22.18 13.51 12.65
N VAL A 224 -22.02 14.80 12.88
CA VAL A 224 -21.07 15.28 13.89
C VAL A 224 -21.73 15.16 15.27
N ALA A 225 -23.06 15.26 15.32
CA ALA A 225 -23.89 14.82 16.44
C ALA A 225 -24.06 13.29 16.54
N LYS A 226 -23.79 12.51 15.47
CA LYS A 226 -23.95 11.02 15.39
C LYS A 226 -22.71 10.22 14.92
N ALA A 227 -21.54 10.81 14.69
CA ALA A 227 -20.24 10.11 14.59
C ALA A 227 -19.71 9.75 15.98
N THR A 228 -20.63 9.75 16.95
CA THR A 228 -20.77 8.81 18.04
C THR A 228 -21.11 7.36 17.57
N THR A 229 -21.46 7.04 16.31
CA THR A 229 -21.94 5.68 15.90
C THR A 229 -21.60 5.19 14.44
N ILE A 230 -20.30 5.06 14.09
CA ILE A 230 -19.63 3.84 13.50
C ILE A 230 -20.16 3.09 12.21
N SER A 231 -19.34 3.10 11.11
CA SER A 231 -18.79 2.00 10.22
C SER A 231 -19.59 1.02 9.24
N GLY A 232 -19.29 1.04 7.89
CA GLY A 232 -18.91 -0.17 7.04
C GLY A 232 -19.68 -0.70 5.74
N LYS A 233 -18.96 -0.97 4.58
CA LYS A 233 -19.00 -2.13 3.55
C LYS A 233 -19.35 -2.03 1.97
N LYS A 234 -18.75 -2.94 1.09
CA LYS A 234 -18.65 -3.15 -0.46
C LYS A 234 -19.27 -4.50 -1.11
N ASN A 235 -19.11 -4.87 -2.45
CA ASN A 235 -19.83 -5.72 -3.57
C ASN A 235 -19.34 -7.19 -4.12
N PHE A 236 -20.03 -7.96 -5.09
CA PHE A 236 -19.68 -9.30 -5.79
C PHE A 236 -20.12 -9.71 -7.32
N GLN A 237 -19.63 -10.88 -7.94
CA GLN A 237 -19.28 -11.31 -9.40
C GLN A 237 -19.65 -12.80 -9.94
N ARG A 238 -19.42 -13.21 -11.24
CA ARG A 238 -19.70 -14.56 -11.95
C ARG A 238 -18.57 -15.66 -11.85
N PRO A 239 -18.86 -16.98 -12.00
CA PRO A 239 -17.90 -18.09 -11.81
C PRO A 239 -17.16 -18.53 -13.09
N GLY A 240 -15.86 -18.67 -12.98
CA GLY A 240 -14.99 -19.17 -14.04
C GLY A 240 -13.62 -19.50 -13.46
N ILE A 241 -12.77 -20.08 -14.28
CA ILE A 241 -11.40 -20.40 -13.93
C ILE A 241 -10.42 -19.54 -14.71
N TYR A 242 -9.29 -19.30 -14.06
CA TYR A 242 -8.10 -18.72 -14.61
C TYR A 242 -7.06 -19.82 -14.73
N VAL A 243 -6.57 -20.06 -15.94
CA VAL A 243 -5.64 -21.14 -16.26
C VAL A 243 -4.33 -20.55 -16.79
N ARG A 244 -3.21 -20.99 -16.23
CA ARG A 244 -1.84 -20.66 -16.69
C ARG A 244 -0.95 -21.90 -16.70
N GLY A 245 0.25 -21.78 -17.23
CA GLY A 245 1.28 -22.84 -17.14
C GLY A 245 1.35 -23.77 -18.36
N TYR A 246 0.49 -23.58 -19.36
CA TYR A 246 0.59 -24.28 -20.64
C TYR A 246 1.60 -23.58 -21.58
N PRO A 247 2.28 -24.32 -22.46
CA PRO A 247 3.20 -23.75 -23.45
C PRO A 247 2.56 -22.79 -24.48
N GLN A 248 3.31 -21.80 -24.99
CA GLN A 248 2.82 -20.81 -25.96
C GLN A 248 2.31 -21.39 -27.29
N HIS A 249 2.80 -22.57 -27.67
CA HIS A 249 2.38 -23.31 -28.87
C HIS A 249 1.40 -24.46 -28.53
N THR A 250 0.82 -24.48 -27.33
CA THR A 250 -0.33 -25.36 -27.06
C THR A 250 -1.50 -24.91 -27.91
N LEU A 251 -2.04 -25.82 -28.72
CA LEU A 251 -3.21 -25.52 -29.53
C LEU A 251 -4.37 -25.16 -28.60
N GLN A 252 -5.04 -24.05 -28.89
CA GLN A 252 -6.16 -23.54 -28.08
C GLN A 252 -7.28 -24.59 -27.92
N ALA A 253 -7.46 -25.42 -28.96
CA ALA A 253 -8.37 -26.55 -28.95
C ALA A 253 -8.02 -27.59 -27.87
N ASP A 254 -6.74 -27.82 -27.56
CA ASP A 254 -6.33 -28.82 -26.56
C ASP A 254 -6.70 -28.40 -25.13
N LEU A 255 -6.60 -27.10 -24.82
CA LEU A 255 -7.01 -26.55 -23.52
C LEU A 255 -8.52 -26.62 -23.35
N VAL A 256 -9.27 -26.21 -24.38
CA VAL A 256 -10.73 -26.27 -24.34
C VAL A 256 -11.18 -27.73 -24.26
N LYS A 257 -10.58 -28.63 -25.05
CA LYS A 257 -10.87 -30.07 -25.02
C LYS A 257 -10.57 -30.67 -23.64
N TYR A 258 -9.45 -30.32 -23.01
CA TYR A 258 -9.11 -30.80 -21.66
C TYR A 258 -10.13 -30.35 -20.61
N PHE A 259 -10.45 -29.05 -20.55
CA PHE A 259 -11.38 -28.54 -19.55
C PHE A 259 -12.85 -28.87 -19.86
N SER A 260 -13.20 -29.16 -21.12
CA SER A 260 -14.54 -29.63 -21.50
C SER A 260 -14.86 -31.02 -20.95
N GLN A 261 -13.85 -31.79 -20.52
CA GLN A 261 -14.05 -33.08 -19.83
C GLN A 261 -14.72 -32.93 -18.46
N PHE A 262 -14.62 -31.75 -17.84
CA PHE A 262 -15.23 -31.47 -16.53
C PHE A 262 -16.65 -30.91 -16.64
N GLY A 263 -17.01 -30.42 -17.82
CA GLY A 263 -18.29 -29.80 -18.14
C GLY A 263 -18.15 -28.78 -19.27
N PRO A 264 -19.27 -28.34 -19.87
CA PRO A 264 -19.23 -27.51 -21.08
C PRO A 264 -18.62 -26.13 -20.79
N VAL A 265 -17.53 -25.84 -21.51
CA VAL A 265 -16.90 -24.52 -21.52
C VAL A 265 -17.76 -23.61 -22.40
N VAL A 266 -18.38 -22.59 -21.79
CA VAL A 266 -19.30 -21.69 -22.49
C VAL A 266 -18.65 -20.42 -23.00
N TRP A 267 -17.52 -20.05 -22.41
CA TRP A 267 -16.75 -18.92 -22.88
C TRP A 267 -15.29 -19.13 -22.57
N VAL A 268 -14.45 -18.79 -23.55
CA VAL A 268 -13.01 -18.85 -23.40
C VAL A 268 -12.41 -17.54 -23.88
N HIS A 269 -11.40 -17.07 -23.16
CA HIS A 269 -10.54 -15.98 -23.60
C HIS A 269 -9.09 -16.38 -23.45
N PHE A 270 -8.37 -16.32 -24.56
CA PHE A 270 -6.94 -16.57 -24.62
C PHE A 270 -6.20 -15.24 -24.52
N GLY A 271 -5.51 -15.04 -23.40
CA GLY A 271 -4.47 -14.05 -23.26
C GLY A 271 -3.11 -14.60 -23.69
N TYR A 272 -2.11 -13.71 -23.76
CA TYR A 272 -0.76 -14.04 -24.23
C TYR A 272 -0.07 -15.19 -23.45
N ASP A 273 -0.35 -15.33 -22.16
CA ASP A 273 0.21 -16.37 -21.28
C ASP A 273 -0.83 -16.98 -20.31
N PHE A 274 -2.13 -16.79 -20.56
CA PHE A 274 -3.22 -17.30 -19.71
C PHE A 274 -4.51 -17.53 -20.49
N THR A 275 -5.36 -18.41 -19.97
CA THR A 275 -6.70 -18.66 -20.50
C THR A 275 -7.72 -18.45 -19.39
N LEU A 276 -8.76 -17.68 -19.67
CA LEU A 276 -9.97 -17.63 -18.85
C LEU A 276 -11.01 -18.55 -19.44
N LEU A 277 -11.57 -19.44 -18.63
CA LEU A 277 -12.65 -20.34 -19.05
C LEU A 277 -13.83 -20.11 -18.10
N ASP A 278 -14.95 -19.70 -18.63
CA ASP A 278 -16.21 -19.70 -17.88
C ASP A 278 -16.96 -20.98 -18.21
N PHE A 279 -17.48 -21.62 -17.18
CA PHE A 279 -18.36 -22.78 -17.32
C PHE A 279 -19.80 -22.32 -17.15
N ASN A 280 -20.73 -23.09 -17.69
CA ASN A 280 -22.16 -22.85 -17.48
C ASN A 280 -22.56 -22.92 -15.99
N GLU A 281 -21.82 -23.67 -15.17
CA GLU A 281 -22.14 -23.89 -13.75
C GLU A 281 -20.95 -23.70 -12.80
N LYS A 282 -21.21 -23.16 -11.61
CA LYS A 282 -20.21 -23.03 -10.53
C LYS A 282 -19.77 -24.39 -9.99
N SER A 283 -20.65 -25.39 -10.00
CA SER A 283 -20.37 -26.78 -9.64
C SER A 283 -19.23 -27.36 -10.47
N ILE A 284 -19.10 -26.95 -11.73
CA ILE A 284 -18.01 -27.37 -12.62
C ILE A 284 -16.72 -26.66 -12.24
N VAL A 285 -16.77 -25.37 -11.93
CA VAL A 285 -15.61 -24.65 -11.38
C VAL A 285 -15.16 -25.31 -10.07
N GLU A 286 -16.07 -25.73 -9.21
CA GLU A 286 -15.77 -26.46 -7.98
C GLU A 286 -15.20 -27.86 -8.27
N LYS A 287 -15.73 -28.62 -9.24
CA LYS A 287 -15.17 -29.91 -9.70
C LYS A 287 -13.77 -29.77 -10.31
N VAL A 288 -13.55 -28.71 -11.07
CA VAL A 288 -12.24 -28.38 -11.63
C VAL A 288 -11.29 -28.02 -10.50
N LEU A 289 -11.69 -27.13 -9.58
CA LEU A 289 -10.84 -26.71 -8.47
C LEU A 289 -10.63 -27.80 -7.40
N SER A 290 -11.57 -28.76 -7.27
CA SER A 290 -11.43 -29.91 -6.38
C SER A 290 -10.46 -30.96 -6.93
N LYS A 291 -10.17 -30.93 -8.24
CA LYS A 291 -9.05 -31.68 -8.80
C LYS A 291 -7.76 -30.93 -8.46
N ASN A 292 -7.08 -31.42 -7.43
CA ASN A 292 -5.91 -30.79 -6.79
C ASN A 292 -4.74 -30.47 -7.76
N CYS A 293 -4.62 -31.21 -8.87
CA CYS A 293 -3.66 -30.93 -9.94
C CYS A 293 -4.27 -31.12 -11.34
N HIS A 294 -4.01 -30.15 -12.21
CA HIS A 294 -4.32 -30.22 -13.64
C HIS A 294 -3.02 -30.35 -14.40
N TYR A 295 -2.99 -31.24 -15.38
CA TYR A 295 -1.82 -31.45 -16.23
C TYR A 295 -2.24 -31.51 -17.68
N LEU A 296 -1.48 -30.82 -18.54
CA LEU A 296 -1.66 -30.88 -19.99
C LEU A 296 -0.27 -31.04 -20.63
N ASN A 297 -0.08 -32.13 -21.38
CA ASN A 297 1.19 -32.48 -22.01
C ASN A 297 2.39 -32.49 -21.03
N GLY A 298 2.23 -33.14 -19.86
CA GLY A 298 3.29 -33.27 -18.84
C GLY A 298 3.55 -32.02 -17.98
N ARG A 299 2.89 -30.89 -18.24
CA ARG A 299 3.03 -29.67 -17.44
C ARG A 299 1.85 -29.40 -16.54
N ARG A 300 2.13 -28.98 -15.30
CA ARG A 300 1.09 -28.57 -14.36
C ARG A 300 0.46 -27.25 -14.80
N LEU A 301 -0.85 -27.26 -14.94
CA LEU A 301 -1.64 -26.05 -15.14
C LEU A 301 -1.96 -25.42 -13.79
N LEU A 302 -1.75 -24.11 -13.70
CA LEU A 302 -2.21 -23.31 -12.57
C LEU A 302 -3.67 -22.92 -12.83
N VAL A 303 -4.59 -23.60 -12.14
CA VAL A 303 -6.04 -23.34 -12.25
C VAL A 303 -6.52 -22.68 -10.97
N LYS A 304 -7.12 -21.50 -11.09
CA LYS A 304 -7.67 -20.73 -9.96
C LYS A 304 -9.09 -20.29 -10.27
N TYR A 305 -9.88 -20.05 -9.24
CA TYR A 305 -11.12 -19.29 -9.43
C TYR A 305 -10.77 -17.90 -9.99
N LYS A 306 -11.54 -17.45 -10.97
CA LYS A 306 -11.44 -16.13 -11.58
C LYS A 306 -11.81 -15.05 -10.54
N GLU A 307 -10.82 -14.54 -9.81
CA GLU A 307 -11.02 -13.54 -8.74
C GLU A 307 -11.26 -12.11 -9.26
N ASN A 308 -12.05 -11.36 -8.48
CA ASN A 308 -12.36 -9.94 -8.66
C ASN A 308 -11.15 -9.06 -8.26
N LYS A 309 -10.42 -8.45 -9.20
CA LYS A 309 -9.44 -7.41 -8.82
C LYS A 309 -10.17 -6.22 -8.18
N LYS A 310 -10.08 -6.07 -6.85
CA LYS A 310 -10.30 -4.80 -6.16
C LYS A 310 -9.22 -3.82 -6.61
N ALA A 311 -9.56 -2.81 -7.40
CA ALA A 311 -8.72 -1.63 -7.51
C ALA A 311 -8.88 -0.79 -6.23
N PHE A 312 -7.96 -0.99 -5.28
CA PHE A 312 -7.32 0.05 -4.46
C PHE A 312 -5.97 -0.52 -4.08
N GLY A 313 -5.01 -0.43 -5.01
CA GLY A 313 -3.63 -0.26 -4.59
C GLY A 313 -3.48 1.11 -3.92
N PRO A 314 -2.36 1.36 -3.21
CA PRO A 314 -2.05 2.70 -2.74
C PRO A 314 -2.22 3.69 -3.88
N VAL A 315 -2.71 4.88 -3.55
CA VAL A 315 -2.64 6.04 -4.44
C VAL A 315 -1.22 6.06 -5.01
N ARG A 316 -1.07 5.94 -6.34
CA ARG A 316 0.19 6.33 -6.98
C ARG A 316 0.34 7.83 -6.70
N GLN A 317 1.09 8.18 -5.66
CA GLN A 317 1.90 9.39 -5.68
C GLN A 317 2.97 9.11 -6.73
N ASP A 318 2.70 9.43 -8.00
CA ASP A 318 3.72 9.38 -9.07
C ASP A 318 3.15 9.95 -10.37
N ARG A 319 3.13 11.28 -10.47
CA ARG A 319 3.11 11.97 -11.77
C ARG A 319 3.97 13.23 -11.73
N THR A 320 4.10 13.86 -10.57
CA THR A 320 5.04 14.96 -10.32
C THR A 320 6.43 14.45 -9.96
N ASP A 321 6.50 13.34 -9.21
CA ASP A 321 7.74 12.68 -8.81
C ASP A 321 8.48 12.10 -10.03
N ASP A 322 7.76 11.42 -10.93
CA ASP A 322 8.32 10.96 -12.22
C ASP A 322 8.99 12.10 -13.01
N LYS A 323 8.32 13.26 -13.17
CA LYS A 323 8.91 14.39 -13.91
C LYS A 323 10.13 14.99 -13.23
N THR A 324 10.11 15.06 -11.91
CA THR A 324 11.24 15.61 -11.13
C THR A 324 12.43 14.67 -11.20
N PHE A 325 12.19 13.36 -11.08
CA PHE A 325 13.20 12.33 -11.25
C PHE A 325 13.81 12.36 -12.66
N GLU A 326 13.00 12.39 -13.71
CA GLU A 326 13.49 12.50 -15.09
C GLU A 326 14.33 13.76 -15.32
N ALA A 327 13.92 14.90 -14.74
CA ALA A 327 14.68 16.15 -14.82
C ALA A 327 16.03 16.07 -14.08
N ILE A 328 16.09 15.38 -12.95
CA ILE A 328 17.34 15.13 -12.21
C ILE A 328 18.23 14.21 -13.03
N VAL A 329 17.75 13.03 -13.43
CA VAL A 329 18.53 12.05 -14.19
C VAL A 329 19.08 12.65 -15.49
N THR A 330 18.27 13.43 -16.20
CA THR A 330 18.72 14.15 -17.42
C THR A 330 19.80 15.19 -17.10
N GLY A 331 19.66 15.93 -16.00
CA GLY A 331 20.62 16.96 -15.59
C GLY A 331 21.93 16.40 -15.01
N LEU A 332 21.93 15.15 -14.53
CA LEU A 332 23.12 14.45 -14.05
C LEU A 332 23.87 13.71 -15.18
N LYS A 333 23.21 13.53 -16.33
CA LYS A 333 23.82 12.83 -17.46
C LYS A 333 25.05 13.61 -17.93
N ASP A 334 26.16 12.89 -18.11
CA ASP A 334 27.45 13.41 -18.56
C ASP A 334 28.13 14.40 -17.57
N VAL A 335 27.71 14.42 -16.30
CA VAL A 335 28.37 15.16 -15.21
C VAL A 335 29.25 14.20 -14.41
N ASP A 336 30.56 14.43 -14.39
CA ASP A 336 31.52 13.55 -13.71
C ASP A 336 31.95 14.01 -12.32
N ASP A 337 31.65 15.25 -11.92
CA ASP A 337 31.96 15.80 -10.60
C ASP A 337 30.79 15.62 -9.62
N PHE A 338 31.03 14.95 -8.49
CA PHE A 338 29.98 14.59 -7.53
C PHE A 338 29.37 15.79 -6.80
N GLU A 339 30.13 16.84 -6.54
CA GLU A 339 29.62 18.06 -5.87
C GLU A 339 28.71 18.84 -6.82
N VAL A 340 29.07 18.89 -8.11
CA VAL A 340 28.21 19.45 -9.16
C VAL A 340 26.95 18.61 -9.35
N GLU A 341 27.06 17.27 -9.40
CA GLU A 341 25.92 16.36 -9.42
C GLU A 341 24.97 16.61 -8.23
N PHE A 342 25.52 16.74 -7.03
CA PHE A 342 24.75 17.04 -5.82
C PHE A 342 24.02 18.39 -5.94
N GLY A 343 24.72 19.44 -6.41
CA GLY A 343 24.14 20.75 -6.67
C GLY A 343 22.95 20.70 -7.64
N VAL A 344 23.08 19.95 -8.74
CA VAL A 344 21.99 19.73 -9.70
C VAL A 344 20.81 19.03 -9.03
N MET A 345 21.05 17.96 -8.28
CA MET A 345 19.99 17.22 -7.59
C MET A 345 19.23 18.12 -6.60
N ILE A 346 19.93 18.86 -5.74
CA ILE A 346 19.30 19.71 -4.72
C ILE A 346 18.51 20.86 -5.35
N ALA A 347 19.03 21.49 -6.41
CA ALA A 347 18.33 22.57 -7.11
C ALA A 347 16.97 22.11 -7.67
N LYS A 348 16.82 20.82 -8.03
CA LYS A 348 15.55 20.24 -8.50
C LYS A 348 14.66 19.71 -7.38
N LEU A 349 15.24 19.19 -6.29
CA LEU A 349 14.48 18.63 -5.15
C LEU A 349 13.98 19.69 -4.17
N LYS A 350 14.64 20.85 -4.13
CA LYS A 350 14.32 22.01 -3.29
C LYS A 350 14.33 23.31 -4.13
N PRO A 351 13.47 23.46 -5.15
CA PRO A 351 13.46 24.63 -6.03
C PRO A 351 12.96 25.92 -5.36
N ASN A 352 12.22 25.81 -4.25
CA ASN A 352 11.75 26.96 -3.49
C ASN A 352 12.86 27.47 -2.57
N ARG A 353 13.18 28.77 -2.62
CA ARG A 353 14.11 29.39 -1.67
C ARG A 353 13.60 29.11 -0.25
N ARG A 354 14.46 28.57 0.62
CA ARG A 354 14.21 28.20 2.04
C ARG A 354 13.16 29.07 2.77
N ALA A 355 13.16 30.38 2.51
CA ALA A 355 12.19 31.34 3.04
C ALA A 355 10.71 30.99 2.77
N GLN A 356 10.34 30.58 1.54
CA GLN A 356 8.94 30.31 1.18
C GLN A 356 8.37 29.07 1.86
N GLU A 357 9.20 28.04 2.06
CA GLU A 357 8.79 26.83 2.79
C GLU A 357 8.64 27.16 4.28
N VAL A 358 9.59 27.87 4.89
CA VAL A 358 9.51 28.35 6.28
C VAL A 358 8.26 29.20 6.52
N GLU A 359 7.96 30.17 5.64
CA GLU A 359 6.74 30.99 5.74
C GLU A 359 5.47 30.15 5.65
N ALA A 360 5.41 29.14 4.78
CA ALA A 360 4.27 28.24 4.67
C ALA A 360 4.08 27.43 5.95
N TYR A 361 5.16 26.98 6.59
CA TYR A 361 5.14 26.24 7.85
C TYR A 361 4.69 27.12 9.03
N GLU A 362 5.26 28.30 9.15
CA GLU A 362 4.89 29.27 10.18
C GLU A 362 3.41 29.67 10.06
N LEU A 363 2.93 29.85 8.83
CA LEU A 363 1.53 30.12 8.55
C LEU A 363 0.61 28.98 9.02
N ILE A 364 0.98 27.72 8.76
CA ILE A 364 0.20 26.55 9.21
C ILE A 364 0.17 26.49 10.73
N CYS A 365 1.32 26.64 11.38
CA CYS A 365 1.40 26.65 12.85
C CYS A 365 0.58 27.81 13.44
N LYS A 366 0.62 28.98 12.82
CA LYS A 366 -0.19 30.15 13.20
C LYS A 366 -1.68 29.87 13.08
N ASP A 367 -2.13 29.35 11.93
CA ASP A 367 -3.54 29.02 11.71
C ASP A 367 -4.00 27.91 12.68
N LEU A 368 -3.18 26.88 12.93
CA LEU A 368 -3.47 25.86 13.95
C LEU A 368 -3.67 26.48 15.34
N ARG A 369 -2.75 27.35 15.80
CA ARG A 369 -2.88 28.06 17.08
C ARG A 369 -4.14 28.91 17.13
N GLN A 370 -4.44 29.63 16.04
CA GLN A 370 -5.61 30.50 15.96
C GLN A 370 -6.91 29.73 16.15
N PHE A 371 -7.14 28.65 15.38
CA PHE A 371 -8.44 27.97 15.40
C PHE A 371 -8.60 26.98 16.54
N LEU A 372 -7.52 26.32 16.96
CA LEU A 372 -7.59 25.34 18.04
C LEU A 372 -7.46 26.00 19.42
N GLY A 373 -6.75 27.14 19.52
CA GLY A 373 -6.50 27.86 20.77
C GLY A 373 -7.77 28.42 21.43
N GLU A 374 -8.84 28.65 20.66
CA GLU A 374 -10.16 29.03 21.21
C GLU A 374 -10.73 27.96 22.15
N LYS A 375 -10.44 26.68 21.88
CA LYS A 375 -10.96 25.55 22.66
C LYS A 375 -9.93 24.96 23.62
N PHE A 376 -8.68 24.87 23.17
CA PHE A 376 -7.58 24.28 23.93
C PHE A 376 -6.69 25.41 24.46
N PHE A 377 -7.10 25.98 25.60
CA PHE A 377 -6.35 27.05 26.26
C PHE A 377 -4.97 26.53 26.68
N ASN A 378 -3.92 27.33 26.48
CA ASN A 378 -2.52 26.94 26.68
C ASN A 378 -1.99 25.81 25.77
N MET A 379 -2.68 25.49 24.67
CA MET A 379 -2.12 24.54 23.71
C MET A 379 -0.82 25.06 23.10
N GLU A 380 0.08 24.14 22.81
CA GLU A 380 1.29 24.44 22.06
C GLU A 380 1.33 23.63 20.78
N VAL A 381 1.90 24.24 19.74
CA VAL A 381 2.05 23.62 18.42
C VAL A 381 3.52 23.37 18.18
N HIS A 382 3.89 22.09 18.14
CA HIS A 382 5.26 21.61 17.98
C HIS A 382 5.40 20.86 16.65
N PRO A 383 5.90 21.52 15.59
CA PRO A 383 6.19 20.84 14.33
C PRO A 383 7.37 19.87 14.52
N PHE A 384 7.36 18.77 13.80
CA PHE A 384 8.45 17.79 13.78
C PHE A 384 8.57 17.10 12.41
N GLY A 385 9.45 16.10 12.30
CA GLY A 385 9.59 15.29 11.10
C GLY A 385 10.59 15.83 10.09
N SER A 386 10.43 15.42 8.82
CA SER A 386 11.40 15.72 7.74
C SER A 386 11.61 17.22 7.53
N THR A 387 10.57 18.01 7.80
CA THR A 387 10.62 19.47 7.66
C THR A 387 11.55 20.12 8.69
N VAL A 388 11.40 19.78 9.97
CA VAL A 388 12.18 20.39 11.07
C VAL A 388 13.62 19.88 11.11
N THR A 389 13.83 18.65 10.64
CA THR A 389 15.16 18.05 10.49
C THR A 389 15.94 18.57 9.28
N GLU A 390 15.34 19.47 8.48
CA GLU A 390 15.87 20.02 7.23
C GLU A 390 16.12 18.96 6.11
N LEU A 391 15.64 17.74 6.31
CA LEU A 391 15.76 16.63 5.37
C LEU A 391 14.57 16.55 4.38
N GLY A 392 13.56 17.41 4.51
CA GLY A 392 12.37 17.45 3.64
C GLY A 392 12.71 17.77 2.19
N PHE A 393 11.98 17.17 1.26
CA PHE A 393 11.93 17.61 -0.15
C PHE A 393 10.66 18.44 -0.37
N SER A 394 10.53 19.10 -1.53
CA SER A 394 9.34 19.93 -1.78
C SER A 394 8.03 19.18 -1.62
N ASN A 395 7.05 19.86 -1.03
CA ASN A 395 5.74 19.31 -0.66
C ASN A 395 5.78 18.16 0.36
N SER A 396 6.86 18.03 1.15
CA SER A 396 6.87 17.10 2.29
C SER A 396 5.73 17.41 3.25
N ASP A 397 5.13 16.34 3.78
CA ASP A 397 4.13 16.43 4.84
C ASP A 397 4.69 17.19 6.06
N ILE A 398 3.80 17.85 6.80
CA ILE A 398 4.11 18.48 8.07
C ILE A 398 3.55 17.61 9.18
N ASP A 399 4.44 17.06 9.99
CA ASP A 399 4.07 16.37 11.20
C ASP A 399 3.97 17.40 12.35
N VAL A 400 2.86 17.39 13.09
CA VAL A 400 2.60 18.33 14.18
C VAL A 400 2.19 17.56 15.43
N TYR A 401 2.82 17.89 16.56
CA TYR A 401 2.36 17.51 17.88
C TYR A 401 1.63 18.70 18.53
N LEU A 402 0.45 18.44 19.10
CA LEU A 402 -0.27 19.43 19.90
C LEU A 402 -0.12 19.08 21.38
N ALA A 403 0.56 19.95 22.12
CA ALA A 403 0.70 19.82 23.57
C ALA A 403 -0.49 20.46 24.29
N ASN A 404 -0.73 20.04 25.54
CA ASN A 404 -1.73 20.63 26.44
C ASN A 404 -3.17 20.64 25.89
N VAL A 405 -3.48 19.72 24.96
CA VAL A 405 -4.83 19.53 24.42
C VAL A 405 -5.64 18.45 25.13
N LYS A 406 -4.96 17.61 25.94
CA LYS A 406 -5.59 16.53 26.72
C LYS A 406 -5.99 17.02 28.11
N PRO A 407 -7.27 16.94 28.49
CA PRO A 407 -7.67 17.13 29.88
C PRO A 407 -7.14 15.96 30.75
N PHE A 408 -6.74 16.24 31.99
CA PHE A 408 -6.25 15.22 32.94
C PHE A 408 -7.20 14.01 33.12
N ALA A 409 -8.51 14.20 32.90
CA ALA A 409 -9.55 13.18 33.09
C ALA A 409 -9.86 12.32 31.84
N GLN A 410 -9.23 12.54 30.68
CA GLN A 410 -9.54 11.82 29.43
C GLN A 410 -8.32 11.07 28.87
N PRO A 411 -8.24 9.73 29.07
CA PRO A 411 -7.07 8.94 28.65
C PRO A 411 -7.07 8.57 27.15
N ASP A 412 -8.23 8.59 26.47
CA ASP A 412 -8.34 8.23 25.05
C ASP A 412 -8.13 9.43 24.11
N ASP A 413 -7.25 9.27 23.13
CA ASP A 413 -6.89 10.27 22.13
C ASP A 413 -8.00 10.52 21.11
N ILE A 414 -8.77 9.48 20.77
CA ILE A 414 -9.67 9.51 19.61
C ILE A 414 -10.78 10.56 19.72
N PRO A 415 -11.44 10.77 20.87
CA PRO A 415 -12.43 11.83 21.02
C PRO A 415 -11.85 13.22 20.78
N ILE A 416 -10.66 13.50 21.30
CA ILE A 416 -9.97 14.79 21.15
C ILE A 416 -9.56 15.01 19.70
N LEU A 417 -9.01 13.97 19.04
CA LEU A 417 -8.68 14.02 17.61
C LEU A 417 -9.91 14.26 16.73
N ARG A 418 -11.05 13.65 17.06
CA ARG A 418 -12.33 13.93 16.36
C ARG A 418 -12.78 15.36 16.57
N GLU A 419 -12.53 15.93 17.74
CA GLU A 419 -12.87 17.32 18.04
C GLU A 419 -11.97 18.31 17.29
N ILE A 420 -10.65 18.09 17.30
CA ILE A 420 -9.68 18.82 16.48
C ILE A 420 -10.11 18.80 15.02
N LYS A 421 -10.43 17.62 14.46
CA LYS A 421 -10.95 17.50 13.09
C LYS A 421 -12.15 18.42 12.85
N LYS A 422 -13.15 18.45 13.75
CA LYS A 422 -14.35 19.30 13.57
C LYS A 422 -13.96 20.77 13.48
N ILE A 423 -13.11 21.24 14.39
CA ILE A 423 -12.63 22.64 14.42
C ILE A 423 -11.89 22.99 13.13
N LEU A 424 -10.96 22.13 12.71
CA LEU A 424 -10.20 22.34 11.46
C LEU A 424 -11.12 22.41 10.24
N VAL A 425 -12.16 21.57 10.16
CA VAL A 425 -13.14 21.63 9.06
C VAL A 425 -13.93 22.95 9.06
N ARG A 426 -14.28 23.48 10.24
CA ARG A 426 -15.05 24.73 10.41
C ARG A 426 -14.23 25.99 10.15
N SER A 427 -12.91 25.91 10.35
CA SER A 427 -12.00 27.03 10.10
C SER A 427 -11.99 27.52 8.65
N HIS A 428 -12.42 26.68 7.69
CA HIS A 428 -12.25 26.89 6.24
C HIS A 428 -10.78 27.10 5.79
N ARG A 429 -9.80 26.82 6.65
CA ARG A 429 -8.36 26.89 6.35
C ARG A 429 -7.75 25.53 6.11
N PHE A 430 -8.40 24.47 6.60
CA PHE A 430 -7.98 23.09 6.41
C PHE A 430 -9.07 22.29 5.69
N GLY A 431 -8.65 21.46 4.74
CA GLY A 431 -9.48 20.56 3.96
C GLY A 431 -9.06 19.11 4.11
N CYS A 432 -9.86 18.19 3.58
CA CYS A 432 -9.58 16.75 3.61
C CYS A 432 -9.27 16.21 5.03
N CYS A 433 -9.88 16.76 6.08
CA CYS A 433 -9.59 16.37 7.45
C CYS A 433 -10.24 15.02 7.80
N PHE A 434 -9.45 14.04 8.26
CA PHE A 434 -9.95 12.77 8.80
C PHE A 434 -9.04 12.21 9.89
N VAL A 435 -9.63 11.45 10.81
CA VAL A 435 -8.91 10.77 11.89
C VAL A 435 -8.45 9.40 11.40
N ILE A 436 -7.22 9.02 11.72
CA ILE A 436 -6.66 7.68 11.52
C ILE A 436 -6.53 7.03 12.91
N PRO A 437 -7.55 6.31 13.38
CA PRO A 437 -7.60 5.82 14.76
C PRO A 437 -6.83 4.51 14.97
N SER A 438 -6.55 3.75 13.91
CA SER A 438 -5.99 2.40 13.98
C SER A 438 -4.47 2.34 13.80
N ALA A 439 -3.79 3.49 13.82
CA ALA A 439 -2.33 3.56 13.75
C ALA A 439 -1.74 3.49 15.17
N ASN A 440 -0.48 3.04 15.29
CA ASN A 440 0.21 2.96 16.58
C ASN A 440 0.24 4.30 17.33
N VAL A 441 0.28 5.41 16.60
CA VAL A 441 0.00 6.75 17.11
C VAL A 441 -1.20 7.28 16.33
N PRO A 442 -2.37 7.43 16.96
CA PRO A 442 -3.54 8.01 16.30
C PRO A 442 -3.30 9.46 15.88
N ILE A 443 -3.72 9.81 14.67
CA ILE A 443 -3.50 11.15 14.09
C ILE A 443 -4.75 11.72 13.41
N VAL A 444 -4.80 13.04 13.26
CA VAL A 444 -5.65 13.75 12.29
C VAL A 444 -4.82 14.08 11.08
N ARG A 445 -5.20 13.56 9.91
CA ARG A 445 -4.63 13.97 8.63
C ARG A 445 -5.50 15.04 7.98
N CYS A 446 -4.91 16.11 7.48
CA CYS A 446 -5.59 17.21 6.79
C CYS A 446 -4.67 17.88 5.77
N VAL A 447 -5.20 18.82 4.98
CA VAL A 447 -4.45 19.63 4.03
C VAL A 447 -4.72 21.10 4.33
N HIS A 448 -3.68 21.89 4.52
CA HIS A 448 -3.84 23.33 4.66
C HIS A 448 -4.14 23.96 3.29
N LEU A 449 -5.30 24.59 3.14
CA LEU A 449 -5.86 24.96 1.83
C LEU A 449 -5.08 26.07 1.13
N LYS A 450 -4.48 26.99 1.89
CA LYS A 450 -3.72 28.12 1.32
C LYS A 450 -2.35 27.69 0.81
N THR A 451 -1.67 26.77 1.50
CA THR A 451 -0.33 26.30 1.11
C THR A 451 -0.36 25.02 0.28
N GLY A 452 -1.46 24.27 0.32
CA GLY A 452 -1.59 22.96 -0.31
C GLY A 452 -0.85 21.83 0.40
N ILE A 453 -0.22 22.08 1.55
CA ILE A 453 0.62 21.10 2.25
C ILE A 453 -0.23 20.17 3.12
N GLN A 454 0.08 18.88 3.09
CA GLN A 454 -0.53 17.87 3.96
C GLN A 454 0.03 17.98 5.39
N CYS A 455 -0.84 17.86 6.39
CA CYS A 455 -0.51 17.93 7.79
C CYS A 455 -0.99 16.66 8.51
N ASP A 456 -0.10 16.03 9.27
CA ASP A 456 -0.35 14.88 10.14
C ASP A 456 -0.23 15.32 11.60
N ILE A 457 -1.35 15.40 12.31
CA ILE A 457 -1.45 16.00 13.64
C ILE A 457 -1.67 14.90 14.68
N ASN A 458 -0.78 14.79 15.65
CA ASN A 458 -0.88 13.86 16.78
C ASN A 458 -0.95 14.61 18.13
N ILE A 459 -1.50 13.96 19.14
CA ILE A 459 -1.67 14.52 20.49
C ILE A 459 -1.11 13.60 21.59
N ASN A 460 -0.56 12.45 21.20
CA ASN A 460 -0.25 11.38 22.15
C ASN A 460 1.03 11.68 22.93
N ASN A 461 2.14 11.83 22.22
CA ASN A 461 3.44 12.03 22.84
C ASN A 461 4.35 12.94 22.01
N MET A 462 5.34 13.52 22.69
CA MET A 462 6.35 14.39 22.10
C MET A 462 7.54 13.64 21.49
N LEU A 463 7.50 12.29 21.44
CA LEU A 463 8.64 11.49 21.00
C LEU A 463 9.10 11.90 19.59
N GLY A 464 8.16 12.15 18.69
CA GLY A 464 8.46 12.65 17.33
C GLY A 464 9.17 14.01 17.33
N VAL A 465 8.82 14.90 18.26
CA VAL A 465 9.45 16.22 18.43
C VAL A 465 10.89 16.05 18.91
N PHE A 466 11.11 15.30 19.99
CA PHE A 466 12.44 15.09 20.56
C PHE A 466 13.38 14.34 19.60
N ASN A 467 12.88 13.31 18.92
CA ASN A 467 13.66 12.61 17.88
C ASN A 467 14.04 13.55 16.73
N SER A 468 13.14 14.47 16.35
CA SER A 468 13.44 15.46 15.29
C SER A 468 14.45 16.50 15.76
N GLU A 469 14.40 16.94 17.01
CA GLU A 469 15.42 17.82 17.59
C GLU A 469 16.80 17.15 17.65
N LEU A 470 16.85 15.89 18.06
CA LEU A 470 18.08 15.10 18.07
C LEU A 470 18.67 14.94 16.66
N ILE A 471 17.85 14.60 15.66
CA ILE A 471 18.29 14.52 14.27
C ILE A 471 18.80 15.89 13.81
N ARG A 472 18.08 16.97 14.10
CA ARG A 472 18.48 18.34 13.74
C ARG A 472 19.84 18.71 14.35
N TYR A 473 20.08 18.32 15.61
CA TYR A 473 21.39 18.49 16.24
C TYR A 473 22.49 17.79 15.42
N TYR A 474 22.33 16.50 15.10
CA TYR A 474 23.33 15.78 14.31
C TYR A 474 23.53 16.36 12.90
N MET A 475 22.45 16.75 12.22
CA MET A 475 22.54 17.38 10.89
C MET A 475 23.25 18.74 10.94
N SER A 476 23.25 19.42 12.09
CA SER A 476 23.91 20.72 12.28
C SER A 476 25.40 20.65 12.65
N ILE A 477 25.93 19.45 12.93
CA ILE A 477 27.34 19.27 13.31
C ILE A 477 28.28 19.67 12.17
N ASP A 478 27.98 19.24 10.95
CA ASP A 478 28.75 19.58 9.74
C ASP A 478 27.81 19.59 8.52
N PRO A 479 27.90 20.56 7.60
CA PRO A 479 27.07 20.61 6.40
C PRO A 479 27.08 19.31 5.58
N LYS A 480 28.21 18.60 5.53
CA LYS A 480 28.36 17.34 4.77
C LYS A 480 27.51 16.21 5.35
N VAL A 481 27.21 16.22 6.66
CA VAL A 481 26.33 15.24 7.30
C VAL A 481 24.92 15.34 6.73
N GLN A 482 24.38 16.56 6.67
CA GLN A 482 23.07 16.81 6.08
C GLN A 482 23.05 16.48 4.60
N GLN A 483 24.06 16.91 3.84
CA GLN A 483 24.17 16.67 2.40
C GLN A 483 24.22 15.17 2.08
N ALA A 484 25.03 14.39 2.81
CA ALA A 484 25.15 12.95 2.62
C ALA A 484 23.83 12.25 2.95
N MET A 485 23.16 12.65 4.03
CA MET A 485 21.84 12.11 4.37
C MET A 485 20.79 12.42 3.29
N LEU A 486 20.82 13.59 2.64
CA LEU A 486 19.92 13.93 1.53
C LEU A 486 20.17 13.02 0.31
N VAL A 487 21.43 12.77 -0.04
CA VAL A 487 21.81 11.82 -1.11
C VAL A 487 21.26 10.44 -0.80
N LEU A 488 21.57 9.88 0.38
CA LEU A 488 21.11 8.56 0.80
C LEU A 488 19.58 8.50 0.90
N LYS A 489 18.93 9.57 1.37
CA LYS A 489 17.47 9.66 1.46
C LYS A 489 16.81 9.57 0.09
N TYR A 490 17.35 10.28 -0.91
CA TYR A 490 16.82 10.29 -2.27
C TYR A 490 17.14 8.99 -3.03
N TRP A 491 18.35 8.47 -2.89
CA TRP A 491 18.73 7.14 -3.36
C TRP A 491 17.77 6.05 -2.86
N ALA A 492 17.47 6.06 -1.56
CA ALA A 492 16.55 5.10 -0.97
C ALA A 492 15.11 5.24 -1.51
N LYS A 493 14.70 6.46 -1.90
CA LYS A 493 13.41 6.71 -2.57
C LYS A 493 13.41 6.10 -3.98
N CYS A 494 14.42 6.38 -4.79
CA CYS A 494 14.51 5.90 -6.18
C CYS A 494 14.46 4.37 -6.26
N HIS A 495 15.10 3.70 -5.30
CA HIS A 495 15.13 2.24 -5.24
C HIS A 495 13.98 1.63 -4.45
N ASN A 496 12.94 2.37 -4.08
CA ASN A 496 11.76 1.85 -3.38
C ASN A 496 12.09 1.10 -2.07
N PHE A 497 13.08 1.61 -1.31
CA PHE A 497 13.32 1.14 0.05
C PHE A 497 12.33 1.73 1.07
N LYS A 498 11.34 2.52 0.62
CA LYS A 498 10.38 3.29 1.42
C LYS A 498 8.95 3.16 0.88
N GLY A 499 7.92 3.23 1.75
CA GLY A 499 6.52 3.44 1.36
C GLY A 499 5.51 2.29 1.54
N GLN A 500 5.91 1.10 1.98
CA GLN A 500 5.00 -0.01 2.33
C GLN A 500 5.37 -0.59 3.70
N SER A 501 4.47 -1.37 4.30
CA SER A 501 4.63 -1.99 5.62
C SER A 501 5.73 -3.05 5.70
N GLN A 502 6.65 -3.11 4.73
CA GLN A 502 7.77 -4.06 4.67
C GLN A 502 9.11 -3.37 4.39
N PHE A 503 9.11 -2.03 4.35
CA PHE A 503 10.20 -1.18 3.87
C PHE A 503 10.81 -0.38 5.02
N PHE A 504 12.03 0.12 4.83
CA PHE A 504 12.67 1.00 5.82
C PHE A 504 11.95 2.36 5.85
N SER A 505 11.66 2.87 7.05
CA SER A 505 11.16 4.23 7.20
C SER A 505 12.28 5.25 6.97
N ASN A 506 11.92 6.50 6.64
CA ASN A 506 12.91 7.60 6.59
C ASN A 506 13.66 7.73 7.91
N TYR A 507 12.95 7.56 9.01
CA TYR A 507 13.49 7.63 10.36
C TYR A 507 14.49 6.50 10.62
N ALA A 508 14.15 5.25 10.28
CA ALA A 508 15.06 4.11 10.44
C ALA A 508 16.38 4.30 9.67
N PHE A 509 16.31 4.75 8.41
CA PHE A 509 17.52 5.09 7.64
C PHE A 509 18.35 6.20 8.27
N THR A 510 17.69 7.21 8.86
CA THR A 510 18.38 8.31 9.53
C THR A 510 19.09 7.83 10.79
N MET A 511 18.47 6.93 11.56
CA MET A 511 19.10 6.31 12.74
C MET A 511 20.30 5.45 12.34
N MET A 512 20.19 4.67 11.27
CA MET A 512 21.33 3.93 10.70
C MET A 512 22.46 4.88 10.29
N PHE A 513 22.16 5.97 9.59
CA PHE A 513 23.18 6.94 9.19
C PHE A 513 23.88 7.62 10.39
N ILE A 514 23.12 8.02 11.41
CA ILE A 514 23.68 8.56 12.65
C ILE A 514 24.58 7.54 13.33
N PHE A 515 24.12 6.29 13.46
CA PHE A 515 24.92 5.22 14.05
C PHE A 515 26.23 4.97 13.30
N PHE A 516 26.20 4.95 11.97
CA PHE A 516 27.41 4.86 11.14
C PHE A 516 28.40 5.98 11.47
N LEU A 517 27.93 7.22 11.59
CA LEU A 517 28.77 8.36 11.95
C LEU A 517 29.23 8.35 13.42
N GLN A 518 28.58 7.60 14.31
CA GLN A 518 29.08 7.37 15.67
C GLN A 518 30.26 6.40 15.69
N GLN A 519 30.50 5.64 14.61
CA GLN A 519 31.63 4.72 14.50
C GLN A 519 32.92 5.44 14.09
N SER A 520 34.04 4.72 14.22
CA SER A 520 35.32 5.14 13.66
C SER A 520 35.21 5.36 12.15
N PRO A 521 35.81 6.43 11.59
CA PRO A 521 36.67 7.42 12.24
C PRO A 521 35.95 8.69 12.72
N TYR A 522 34.63 8.78 12.61
CA TYR A 522 33.89 10.04 12.78
C TYR A 522 33.52 10.35 14.23
N TYR A 523 33.18 9.33 15.03
CA TYR A 523 32.92 9.42 16.47
C TYR A 523 31.92 10.51 16.87
N LEU A 524 30.83 10.68 16.12
CA LEU A 524 29.74 11.56 16.55
C LEU A 524 29.29 11.20 17.97
N PRO A 525 28.83 12.19 18.76
CA PRO A 525 28.45 11.97 20.15
C PRO A 525 27.33 10.94 20.26
N THR A 526 27.33 10.17 21.34
CA THR A 526 26.28 9.18 21.60
C THR A 526 25.06 9.89 22.19
N VAL A 527 23.86 9.30 22.08
CA VAL A 527 22.69 9.94 22.70
C VAL A 527 22.81 9.92 24.22
N GLU A 528 23.43 8.87 24.78
CA GLU A 528 23.82 8.82 26.18
C GLU A 528 24.68 10.02 26.58
N SER A 529 25.73 10.35 25.82
CA SER A 529 26.62 11.47 26.15
C SER A 529 25.92 12.82 26.03
N ILE A 530 24.97 12.96 25.10
CA ILE A 530 24.17 14.20 24.93
C ILE A 530 23.14 14.37 26.06
N GLN A 531 22.63 13.27 26.62
CA GLN A 531 21.66 13.29 27.72
C GLN A 531 22.30 13.36 29.12
N GLN A 532 23.61 13.20 29.24
CA GLN A 532 24.30 13.32 30.52
C GLN A 532 24.28 14.76 31.04
N VAL A 533 23.45 15.02 32.05
CA VAL A 533 23.38 16.30 32.75
C VAL A 533 23.68 16.06 34.23
N LYS A 534 24.67 16.77 34.79
CA LYS A 534 25.11 16.61 36.20
C LYS A 534 25.44 15.15 36.58
N GLN A 535 26.08 14.40 35.68
CA GLN A 535 26.43 12.98 35.87
C GLN A 535 25.20 12.04 36.06
N GLN A 536 24.01 12.47 35.65
CA GLN A 536 22.80 11.65 35.63
C GLN A 536 22.39 11.36 34.19
N THR A 537 22.03 10.10 33.93
CA THR A 537 21.58 9.62 32.62
C THR A 537 20.05 9.54 32.58
N PHE A 538 19.44 10.17 31.58
CA PHE A 538 17.98 10.14 31.38
C PHE A 538 17.61 9.11 30.32
N TRP A 539 17.14 7.93 30.75
CA TRP A 539 16.73 6.84 29.86
C TRP A 539 15.37 7.08 29.19
N SER A 540 14.56 8.00 29.73
CA SER A 540 13.25 8.36 29.22
C SER A 540 12.97 9.85 29.43
N ILE A 541 12.25 10.47 28.49
CA ILE A 541 11.82 11.87 28.60
C ILE A 541 10.39 11.88 29.15
N PRO A 542 10.14 12.44 30.34
CA PRO A 542 8.78 12.61 30.85
C PRO A 542 7.89 13.33 29.83
N HIS A 543 6.67 12.84 29.66
CA HIS A 543 5.65 13.54 28.86
C HIS A 543 5.59 15.01 29.31
N HIS A 544 5.82 15.94 28.38
CA HIS A 544 5.75 17.40 28.57
C HIS A 544 6.98 18.09 29.23
N SER A 545 8.15 17.45 29.26
CA SER A 545 9.40 18.11 29.70
C SER A 545 10.26 18.60 28.52
N LYS A 546 11.05 19.67 28.72
CA LYS A 546 12.10 20.04 27.75
C LYS A 546 13.10 18.90 27.64
N PRO A 547 13.55 18.54 26.44
CA PRO A 547 14.45 17.41 26.31
C PRO A 547 15.79 17.75 26.99
N PRO A 548 16.39 16.81 27.74
CA PRO A 548 17.61 17.03 28.50
C PRO A 548 18.85 16.96 27.58
N PHE A 549 18.78 17.54 26.39
CA PHE A 549 19.94 17.63 25.51
C PHE A 549 20.80 18.78 26.02
N ALA A 550 21.93 18.47 26.64
CA ALA A 550 22.93 19.48 26.93
C ALA A 550 23.45 20.00 25.57
N PRO A 551 23.50 21.33 25.34
CA PRO A 551 24.27 21.87 24.24
C PRO A 551 25.73 21.46 24.48
N MET A 552 26.18 20.39 23.82
CA MET A 552 27.60 20.11 23.78
C MET A 552 28.24 21.27 23.03
N ALA A 553 29.13 22.00 23.71
CA ALA A 553 29.96 23.01 23.07
C ALA A 553 30.57 22.41 21.80
N GLN A 554 30.28 23.02 20.65
CA GLN A 554 30.73 22.69 19.29
C GLN A 554 31.53 21.37 19.19
N PHE A 555 30.84 20.23 19.19
CA PHE A 555 31.49 18.96 18.84
C PHE A 555 32.14 19.12 17.46
N ARG A 556 33.42 18.74 17.36
CA ARG A 556 34.16 18.73 16.09
C ARG A 556 34.86 17.39 15.94
N SER A 557 34.74 16.81 14.76
CA SER A 557 35.46 15.61 14.36
C SER A 557 36.44 16.00 13.25
N GLU A 558 37.73 15.79 13.50
CA GLU A 558 38.78 16.10 12.51
C GLU A 558 38.64 15.22 11.26
N ALA A 559 38.32 13.93 11.46
CA ALA A 559 38.05 13.01 10.36
C ALA A 559 36.85 13.47 9.51
N LEU A 560 35.75 13.88 10.15
CA LEU A 560 34.59 14.42 9.43
C LEU A 560 34.89 15.72 8.68
N THR A 561 35.72 16.59 9.28
CA THR A 561 36.10 17.87 8.68
C THR A 561 36.92 17.65 7.40
N LYS A 562 37.82 16.65 7.41
CA LYS A 562 38.68 16.31 6.27
C LYS A 562 37.99 15.44 5.21
N ALA A 563 36.94 14.71 5.57
CA ALA A 563 36.24 13.81 4.65
C ALA A 563 35.53 14.57 3.53
N LEU A 564 35.56 14.01 2.32
CA LEU A 564 34.75 14.49 1.20
C LEU A 564 33.31 14.00 1.32
N LEU A 565 32.34 14.72 0.73
CA LEU A 565 30.93 14.30 0.75
C LEU A 565 30.74 12.89 0.14
N LEU A 566 31.42 12.63 -0.96
CA LEU A 566 31.40 11.32 -1.63
C LEU A 566 31.97 10.21 -0.74
N GLU A 567 33.02 10.50 0.03
CA GLU A 567 33.62 9.52 0.95
C GLU A 567 32.66 9.13 2.06
N LEU A 568 31.87 10.07 2.60
CA LEU A 568 30.82 9.78 3.59
C LEU A 568 29.76 8.83 3.01
N VAL A 569 29.31 9.08 1.78
CA VAL A 569 28.31 8.26 1.09
C VAL A 569 28.88 6.87 0.77
N GLU A 570 30.11 6.80 0.28
CA GLU A 570 30.82 5.55 -0.01
C GLU A 570 31.01 4.69 1.24
N GLN A 571 31.48 5.30 2.33
CA GLN A 571 31.73 4.61 3.59
C GLN A 571 30.45 4.12 4.24
N PHE A 572 29.33 4.86 4.13
CA PHE A 572 28.02 4.37 4.56
C PHE A 572 27.64 3.07 3.81
N PHE A 573 27.80 3.04 2.49
CA PHE A 573 27.52 1.86 1.69
C PHE A 573 28.45 0.70 2.06
N LYS A 574 29.73 0.95 2.27
CA LYS A 574 30.68 -0.07 2.72
C LYS A 574 30.27 -0.63 4.09
N PHE A 575 29.99 0.24 5.05
CA PHE A 575 29.61 -0.13 6.41
C PHE A 575 28.41 -1.08 6.42
N TYR A 576 27.32 -0.70 5.74
CA TYR A 576 26.09 -1.50 5.74
C TYR A 576 26.05 -2.66 4.73
N ALA A 577 27.03 -2.76 3.83
CA ALA A 577 27.24 -3.95 3.02
C ALA A 577 27.85 -5.12 3.82
N GLU A 578 28.59 -4.79 4.89
CA GLU A 578 29.41 -5.72 5.69
C GLU A 578 28.87 -5.87 7.14
N TYR A 579 27.88 -5.07 7.55
CA TYR A 579 27.33 -5.08 8.90
C TYR A 579 26.69 -6.43 9.31
N PRO A 580 26.98 -6.98 10.51
CA PRO A 580 26.49 -8.29 10.95
C PRO A 580 25.06 -8.23 11.53
N TYR A 581 24.06 -7.92 10.69
CA TYR A 581 22.66 -7.71 11.09
C TYR A 581 22.01 -8.87 11.89
N HIS A 582 22.49 -10.09 11.69
CA HIS A 582 21.96 -11.29 12.35
C HIS A 582 22.41 -11.38 13.82
N GLN A 583 23.62 -10.91 14.13
CA GLN A 583 24.22 -10.98 15.47
C GLN A 583 24.03 -9.69 16.27
N GLU A 584 24.04 -8.53 15.60
CA GLU A 584 24.15 -7.23 16.28
C GLU A 584 22.88 -6.37 16.17
N VAL A 585 22.67 -5.57 17.21
CA VAL A 585 21.70 -4.49 17.30
C VAL A 585 22.41 -3.17 16.99
N ILE A 586 21.85 -2.41 16.06
CA ILE A 586 22.26 -1.03 15.76
C ILE A 586 21.71 -0.16 16.88
N CYS A 587 22.58 0.29 17.79
CA CYS A 587 22.22 1.07 18.98
C CYS A 587 22.82 2.48 18.90
N PRO A 588 22.07 3.47 18.36
CA PRO A 588 22.50 4.87 18.36
C PRO A 588 22.59 5.49 19.75
N TYR A 589 21.92 4.90 20.75
CA TYR A 589 21.94 5.39 22.12
C TYR A 589 23.34 5.33 22.73
N LEU A 590 23.95 4.14 22.69
CA LEU A 590 25.34 3.91 23.14
C LEU A 590 26.37 4.21 22.04
N GLY A 591 25.93 4.38 20.79
CA GLY A 591 26.81 4.49 19.63
C GLY A 591 27.66 3.25 19.37
N LYS A 592 27.20 2.06 19.79
CA LYS A 592 27.93 0.79 19.68
C LYS A 592 27.03 -0.30 19.13
N SER A 593 27.60 -1.26 18.40
CA SER A 593 26.93 -2.53 18.13
C SER A 593 26.80 -3.32 19.43
N ILE A 594 25.62 -3.88 19.69
CA ILE A 594 25.36 -4.74 20.85
C ILE A 594 24.92 -6.11 20.35
N LEU A 595 25.52 -7.18 20.85
CA LEU A 595 25.09 -8.54 20.52
C LEU A 595 23.63 -8.76 20.94
N LYS A 596 22.83 -9.39 20.07
CA LYS A 596 21.43 -9.73 20.38
C LYS A 596 21.32 -10.65 21.59
N GLU A 597 22.31 -11.53 21.79
CA GLU A 597 22.43 -12.43 22.94
C GLU A 597 22.54 -11.67 24.27
N ALA A 598 23.16 -10.48 24.28
CA ALA A 598 23.29 -9.66 25.49
C ALA A 598 21.93 -9.24 26.08
N PHE A 599 20.88 -9.19 25.25
CA PHE A 599 19.52 -8.88 25.69
C PHE A 599 18.78 -10.08 26.30
N GLN A 600 19.30 -11.31 26.12
CA GLN A 600 18.74 -12.53 26.73
C GLN A 600 19.14 -12.66 28.20
N SER A 601 20.37 -12.24 28.54
CA SER A 601 20.90 -12.25 29.92
C SER A 601 21.43 -10.86 30.35
N PRO A 602 20.56 -9.82 30.48
CA PRO A 602 21.00 -8.45 30.79
C PRO A 602 21.79 -8.31 32.10
N SER A 603 21.48 -9.14 33.10
CA SER A 603 22.07 -9.10 34.44
C SER A 603 23.57 -9.36 34.49
N GLU A 604 24.12 -10.02 33.46
CA GLU A 604 25.53 -10.46 33.41
C GLU A 604 26.42 -9.52 32.58
N GLN A 605 25.85 -8.42 32.06
CA GLN A 605 26.52 -7.53 31.12
C GLN A 605 26.95 -6.22 31.76
N ALA A 606 28.06 -5.64 31.29
CA ALA A 606 28.56 -4.34 31.78
C ALA A 606 27.54 -3.20 31.67
N ASN A 607 26.64 -3.27 30.67
CA ASN A 607 25.56 -2.29 30.44
C ASN A 607 24.21 -2.75 31.01
N CYS A 608 24.20 -3.56 32.07
CA CYS A 608 23.02 -4.21 32.64
C CYS A 608 21.81 -3.28 32.80
N LYS A 609 21.98 -2.08 33.37
CA LYS A 609 20.88 -1.11 33.57
C LYS A 609 20.24 -0.65 32.25
N PHE A 610 21.04 -0.39 31.22
CA PHE A 610 20.56 0.01 29.90
C PHE A 610 19.82 -1.14 29.19
N LEU A 611 20.39 -2.35 29.26
CA LEU A 611 19.79 -3.53 28.64
C LEU A 611 18.46 -3.88 29.33
N GLN A 612 18.42 -3.83 30.66
CA GLN A 612 17.18 -3.98 31.44
C GLN A 612 16.16 -2.91 31.06
N ALA A 613 16.57 -1.65 30.93
CA ALA A 613 15.66 -0.58 30.49
C ALA A 613 15.10 -0.82 29.09
N SER A 614 15.92 -1.31 28.15
CA SER A 614 15.52 -1.67 26.77
C SER A 614 14.60 -2.89 26.71
N MET A 615 14.55 -3.68 27.78
CA MET A 615 13.66 -4.82 27.92
C MET A 615 12.47 -4.57 28.84
N ALA A 616 12.38 -3.38 29.46
CA ALA A 616 11.36 -3.08 30.46
C ALA A 616 9.99 -2.84 29.80
N GLY A 617 9.27 -3.91 29.49
CA GLY A 617 7.89 -3.94 29.02
C GLY A 617 7.26 -5.32 29.31
N ASN A 618 5.94 -5.48 29.14
CA ASN A 618 5.31 -6.83 29.15
C ASN A 618 5.98 -7.72 28.09
N GLU A 619 5.85 -9.06 28.16
CA GLU A 619 6.52 -10.02 27.25
C GLU A 619 6.40 -9.68 25.73
N ASP A 620 5.38 -8.90 25.33
CA ASP A 620 5.15 -8.41 23.97
C ASP A 620 5.70 -6.98 23.65
N ASN A 621 6.27 -6.26 24.62
CA ASN A 621 6.61 -4.83 24.55
C ASN A 621 8.11 -4.48 24.78
N GLY A 622 8.99 -5.48 24.92
CA GLY A 622 10.44 -5.26 24.97
C GLY A 622 11.06 -5.02 23.59
N LEU A 623 12.35 -4.63 23.54
CA LEU A 623 13.06 -4.47 22.27
C LEU A 623 13.03 -5.77 21.46
N ALA A 624 12.37 -5.75 20.30
CA ALA A 624 12.21 -6.92 19.43
C ALA A 624 13.51 -7.26 18.68
N VAL A 625 14.51 -7.76 19.41
CA VAL A 625 15.88 -8.06 18.93
C VAL A 625 15.95 -9.24 17.95
N SER A 626 15.05 -10.21 18.08
CA SER A 626 14.99 -11.42 17.23
C SER A 626 14.55 -11.17 15.79
N ARG A 627 14.19 -9.93 15.44
CA ARG A 627 13.83 -9.56 14.07
C ARG A 627 15.06 -9.56 13.16
N THR A 628 14.82 -9.66 11.85
CA THR A 628 15.85 -9.69 10.80
C THR A 628 16.83 -8.51 10.92
N VAL A 629 16.30 -7.32 11.24
CA VAL A 629 17.11 -6.13 11.54
C VAL A 629 16.58 -5.52 12.83
N CYS A 630 17.50 -5.13 13.71
CA CYS A 630 17.18 -4.37 14.90
C CYS A 630 17.93 -3.03 14.89
N VAL A 631 17.20 -1.95 14.57
CA VAL A 631 17.65 -0.58 14.81
C VAL A 631 16.87 -0.05 16.00
N GLN A 632 17.56 0.24 17.09
CA GLN A 632 16.93 0.75 18.30
C GLN A 632 16.59 2.24 18.16
N ASP A 633 15.41 2.64 18.62
CA ASP A 633 15.09 4.05 18.82
C ASP A 633 15.93 4.59 20.00
N PRO A 634 16.65 5.70 19.83
CA PRO A 634 17.54 6.20 20.87
C PRO A 634 16.83 6.85 22.07
N LEU A 635 15.54 7.21 21.97
CA LEU A 635 14.79 7.84 23.07
C LEU A 635 13.70 6.91 23.63
N ASP A 636 13.25 5.93 22.86
CA ASP A 636 12.33 4.86 23.26
C ASP A 636 13.05 3.51 23.16
N LEU A 637 13.82 3.15 24.19
CA LEU A 637 14.77 2.03 24.15
C LEU A 637 14.14 0.66 23.88
N ASN A 638 12.83 0.52 24.07
CA ASN A 638 12.08 -0.70 23.82
C ASN A 638 11.64 -0.85 22.37
N LYS A 639 11.91 0.16 21.53
CA LYS A 639 11.38 0.24 20.18
C LYS A 639 12.42 -0.10 19.13
N ASN A 640 12.15 -1.18 18.40
CA ASN A 640 12.84 -1.50 17.15
C ASN A 640 12.16 -0.76 15.97
N VAL A 641 12.84 0.24 15.40
CA VAL A 641 12.28 1.07 14.31
C VAL A 641 12.23 0.35 12.97
N THR A 642 12.82 -0.85 12.88
CA THR A 642 12.82 -1.74 11.72
C THR A 642 11.96 -2.99 11.91
N ILE A 643 11.02 -3.02 12.87
CA ILE A 643 10.15 -4.19 13.14
C ILE A 643 9.37 -4.71 11.92
N THR A 644 9.09 -3.83 10.96
CA THR A 644 8.35 -4.16 9.73
C THR A 644 9.25 -4.66 8.60
N VAL A 645 10.58 -4.50 8.70
CA VAL A 645 11.52 -4.86 7.65
C VAL A 645 11.65 -6.38 7.55
N THR A 646 11.56 -6.90 6.33
CA THR A 646 11.63 -8.34 6.04
C THR A 646 13.04 -8.76 5.58
N GLY A 647 13.40 -10.03 5.75
CA GLY A 647 14.65 -10.61 5.21
C GLY A 647 14.94 -10.28 3.75
N PRO A 648 13.98 -10.44 2.81
CA PRO A 648 14.17 -10.04 1.41
C PRO A 648 14.49 -8.55 1.23
N MET A 649 13.90 -7.68 2.05
CA MET A 649 14.17 -6.24 2.00
C MET A 649 15.57 -5.90 2.54
N LEU A 650 16.01 -6.57 3.61
CA LEU A 650 17.39 -6.44 4.10
C LEU A 650 18.39 -6.92 3.04
N ARG A 651 18.19 -8.10 2.45
CA ARG A 651 19.07 -8.60 1.37
C ARG A 651 19.17 -7.62 0.23
N ARG A 652 18.04 -7.04 -0.17
CA ARG A 652 18.02 -5.98 -1.17
C ARG A 652 18.87 -4.79 -0.73
N LEU A 653 18.74 -4.31 0.51
CA LEU A 653 19.56 -3.21 1.02
C LEU A 653 21.05 -3.54 0.90
N VAL A 654 21.47 -4.72 1.37
CA VAL A 654 22.87 -5.18 1.33
C VAL A 654 23.41 -5.22 -0.09
N LEU A 655 22.68 -5.80 -1.05
CA LEU A 655 23.10 -5.85 -2.47
C LEU A 655 23.25 -4.44 -3.06
N PHE A 656 22.32 -3.55 -2.75
CA PHE A 656 22.37 -2.16 -3.20
C PHE A 656 23.50 -1.37 -2.52
N CYS A 657 23.84 -1.65 -1.26
CA CYS A 657 25.01 -1.10 -0.59
C CYS A 657 26.31 -1.59 -1.24
N ARG A 658 26.42 -2.87 -1.59
CA ARG A 658 27.59 -3.40 -2.34
C ARG A 658 27.77 -2.72 -3.69
N LEU A 659 26.67 -2.55 -4.43
CA LEU A 659 26.68 -1.79 -5.68
C LEU A 659 27.06 -0.33 -5.44
N GLY A 660 26.48 0.31 -4.42
CA GLY A 660 26.77 1.69 -4.05
C GLY A 660 28.26 1.93 -3.76
N LYS A 661 28.89 1.02 -3.00
CA LYS A 661 30.34 1.00 -2.75
C LYS A 661 31.13 0.96 -4.07
N LYS A 662 30.78 0.05 -4.99
CA LYS A 662 31.44 -0.08 -6.30
C LYS A 662 31.26 1.16 -7.18
N ILE A 663 30.06 1.74 -7.20
CA ILE A 663 29.75 2.94 -7.99
C ILE A 663 30.56 4.13 -7.45
N CYS A 664 30.56 4.36 -6.14
CA CYS A 664 31.28 5.48 -5.52
C CYS A 664 32.79 5.40 -5.76
N ALA A 665 33.36 4.20 -5.72
CA ALA A 665 34.77 3.97 -6.02
C ALA A 665 35.16 4.33 -7.47
N SER A 666 34.21 4.34 -8.40
CA SER A 666 34.48 4.72 -9.81
C SER A 666 34.72 6.21 -10.00
N ARG A 667 34.32 7.06 -9.03
CA ARG A 667 34.44 8.53 -9.05
C ARG A 667 33.84 9.27 -10.27
N LYS A 668 33.10 8.57 -11.15
CA LYS A 668 32.53 9.13 -12.38
C LYS A 668 31.03 8.93 -12.46
N SER A 669 30.30 10.02 -12.71
CA SER A 669 28.84 10.06 -12.82
C SER A 669 28.16 9.29 -11.67
N VAL A 670 28.67 9.51 -10.46
CA VAL A 670 28.38 8.66 -9.30
C VAL A 670 26.91 8.78 -8.92
N LEU A 671 26.39 9.99 -8.80
CA LEU A 671 25.01 10.21 -8.41
C LEU A 671 24.06 9.72 -9.51
N TYR A 672 24.35 9.98 -10.78
CA TYR A 672 23.59 9.41 -11.90
C TYR A 672 23.46 7.88 -11.78
N LYS A 673 24.58 7.19 -11.58
CA LYS A 673 24.62 5.73 -11.44
C LYS A 673 23.93 5.26 -10.16
N LEU A 674 24.18 5.91 -9.02
CA LEU A 674 23.52 5.58 -7.75
C LEU A 674 22.00 5.65 -7.87
N LEU A 675 21.45 6.61 -8.61
CA LEU A 675 19.99 6.78 -8.74
C LEU A 675 19.35 5.86 -9.77
N THR A 676 20.11 5.37 -10.77
CA THR A 676 19.56 4.65 -11.94
C THR A 676 19.95 3.18 -12.02
N GLU A 677 21.12 2.80 -11.52
CA GLU A 677 21.61 1.43 -11.60
C GLU A 677 20.99 0.53 -10.52
N VAL A 678 20.92 -0.76 -10.82
CA VAL A 678 20.42 -1.80 -9.92
C VAL A 678 21.36 -3.00 -9.94
N PRO A 679 21.52 -3.75 -8.82
CA PRO A 679 22.41 -4.91 -8.78
C PRO A 679 22.06 -5.96 -9.84
N CYS A 680 23.06 -6.63 -10.40
CA CYS A 680 22.89 -7.67 -11.42
C CYS A 680 21.97 -8.82 -10.93
N ASP A 681 22.10 -9.19 -9.66
CA ASP A 681 21.29 -10.23 -9.00
C ASP A 681 19.89 -9.75 -8.59
N TYR A 682 19.65 -8.44 -8.65
CA TYR A 682 18.37 -7.81 -8.29
C TYR A 682 17.45 -7.62 -9.49
N LYS A 683 17.98 -7.59 -10.71
CA LYS A 683 17.12 -7.87 -11.86
C LYS A 683 16.54 -9.26 -11.58
N LYS A 684 15.21 -9.41 -11.69
CA LYS A 684 14.67 -10.69 -12.16
C LYS A 684 15.54 -10.99 -13.37
N GLN A 685 16.57 -11.83 -13.27
CA GLN A 685 17.41 -12.13 -14.41
C GLN A 685 16.39 -12.55 -15.46
N PRO A 686 16.23 -11.80 -16.56
CA PRO A 686 15.35 -12.26 -17.59
C PRO A 686 16.05 -13.51 -18.07
N VAL A 687 15.62 -14.67 -17.56
CA VAL A 687 15.98 -15.96 -18.14
C VAL A 687 15.50 -15.80 -19.58
N HIS A 688 16.43 -15.54 -20.49
CA HIS A 688 16.15 -15.25 -21.88
C HIS A 688 15.28 -16.39 -22.42
N GLU A 689 14.45 -16.13 -23.42
CA GLU A 689 13.54 -17.18 -23.93
C GLU A 689 14.27 -18.46 -24.36
N ASN A 690 15.56 -18.35 -24.67
CA ASN A 690 16.47 -19.42 -25.08
C ASN A 690 17.61 -19.71 -24.08
N ALA A 691 17.48 -19.36 -22.79
CA ALA A 691 18.57 -19.61 -21.85
C ALA A 691 18.75 -21.12 -21.58
N ASP A 692 19.95 -21.62 -21.88
CA ASP A 692 20.38 -23.01 -21.61
C ASP A 692 21.07 -23.15 -20.25
N SER A 693 21.29 -22.04 -19.53
CA SER A 693 21.86 -22.04 -18.19
C SER A 693 21.31 -20.92 -17.31
N PHE A 694 21.50 -21.04 -15.99
CA PHE A 694 21.27 -19.97 -15.01
C PHE A 694 22.25 -20.08 -13.84
N GLN A 695 22.40 -18.99 -13.09
CA GLN A 695 23.30 -18.92 -11.94
C GLN A 695 22.58 -18.39 -10.70
N VAL A 696 22.99 -18.90 -9.52
CA VAL A 696 22.61 -18.37 -8.21
C VAL A 696 23.87 -18.14 -7.40
N VAL A 697 24.04 -16.94 -6.87
CA VAL A 697 25.15 -16.60 -5.97
C VAL A 697 24.64 -16.59 -4.53
N ILE A 698 25.34 -17.29 -3.64
CA ILE A 698 25.09 -17.34 -2.21
C ILE A 698 26.30 -16.73 -1.51
N HIS A 699 26.08 -15.68 -0.71
CA HIS A 699 27.15 -14.99 0.01
C HIS A 699 27.20 -15.45 1.48
N GLU A 700 28.40 -15.77 1.97
CA GLU A 700 28.69 -16.16 3.36
C GLU A 700 28.17 -15.13 4.36
N ALA A 701 28.42 -13.83 4.10
CA ALA A 701 28.03 -12.73 4.99
C ALA A 701 26.51 -12.60 5.25
N VAL A 702 25.66 -13.24 4.44
CA VAL A 702 24.20 -13.22 4.61
C VAL A 702 23.72 -14.34 5.54
N ILE A 703 24.56 -15.36 5.75
CA ILE A 703 24.16 -16.66 6.29
C ILE A 703 24.96 -17.03 7.55
N GLY A 704 26.27 -16.78 7.56
CA GLY A 704 27.17 -17.02 8.69
C GLY A 704 27.54 -18.50 8.93
N GLY A 705 28.57 -18.73 9.76
CA GLY A 705 28.94 -20.06 10.31
C GLY A 705 30.11 -20.77 9.59
N PRO A 706 30.94 -21.56 10.31
CA PRO A 706 32.17 -22.16 9.76
C PRO A 706 31.94 -23.30 8.74
N GLU A 707 30.77 -23.96 8.76
CA GLU A 707 30.41 -25.05 7.82
C GLU A 707 29.37 -24.63 6.77
N TRP A 708 29.15 -23.33 6.53
CA TRP A 708 28.06 -22.85 5.67
C TRP A 708 28.07 -23.46 4.26
N PHE A 709 29.24 -23.66 3.67
CA PHE A 709 29.37 -24.22 2.32
C PHE A 709 28.98 -25.70 2.27
N LYS A 710 29.33 -26.47 3.30
CA LYS A 710 28.92 -27.88 3.42
C LYS A 710 27.40 -27.98 3.59
N ASN A 711 26.84 -27.15 4.47
CA ASN A 711 25.39 -27.05 4.66
C ASN A 711 24.67 -26.64 3.37
N LEU A 712 25.29 -25.81 2.54
CA LEU A 712 24.75 -25.42 1.23
C LEU A 712 24.63 -26.60 0.29
N ILE A 713 25.68 -27.42 0.18
CA ILE A 713 25.69 -28.64 -0.67
C ILE A 713 24.64 -29.63 -0.19
N GLU A 714 24.55 -29.87 1.13
CA GLU A 714 23.53 -30.75 1.72
C GLU A 714 22.11 -30.22 1.48
N PHE A 715 21.89 -28.94 1.75
CA PHE A 715 20.59 -28.31 1.57
C PHE A 715 20.16 -28.28 0.09
N LEU A 716 21.11 -28.09 -0.84
CA LEU A 716 20.83 -28.16 -2.27
C LEU A 716 20.25 -29.53 -2.66
N ARG A 717 20.83 -30.61 -2.13
CA ARG A 717 20.30 -31.97 -2.31
C ARG A 717 18.89 -32.11 -1.71
N ILE A 718 18.68 -31.67 -0.47
CA ILE A 718 17.36 -31.69 0.18
C ILE A 718 16.32 -30.92 -0.65
N ALA A 719 16.64 -29.71 -1.11
CA ALA A 719 15.72 -28.91 -1.90
C ALA A 719 15.34 -29.59 -3.22
N LEU A 720 16.29 -30.25 -3.89
CA LEU A 720 16.04 -30.93 -5.16
C LEU A 720 15.28 -32.25 -4.97
N GLU A 721 15.76 -33.13 -4.10
CA GLU A 721 15.20 -34.47 -3.90
C GLU A 721 13.90 -34.42 -3.08
N THR A 722 13.91 -33.69 -1.97
CA THR A 722 12.84 -33.70 -0.99
C THR A 722 11.74 -32.70 -1.34
N PHE A 723 12.11 -31.46 -1.70
CA PHE A 723 11.10 -30.44 -1.98
C PHE A 723 10.58 -30.56 -3.41
N LEU A 724 11.41 -30.94 -4.37
CA LEU A 724 11.04 -30.90 -5.78
C LEU A 724 10.95 -32.28 -6.45
N LEU A 725 11.29 -33.37 -5.74
CA LEU A 725 11.30 -34.75 -6.23
C LEU A 725 12.10 -34.93 -7.53
N PHE A 726 13.26 -34.27 -7.62
CA PHE A 726 14.26 -34.65 -8.60
C PHE A 726 14.91 -35.97 -8.20
N THR A 727 15.14 -36.83 -9.18
CA THR A 727 16.16 -37.87 -9.09
C THR A 727 17.51 -37.18 -9.28
N VAL A 728 18.34 -37.19 -8.25
CA VAL A 728 19.64 -36.53 -8.25
C VAL A 728 20.74 -37.58 -8.11
N THR A 729 21.78 -37.48 -8.94
CA THR A 729 23.03 -38.19 -8.74
C THR A 729 24.14 -37.17 -8.53
N THR A 730 25.00 -37.41 -7.54
CA THR A 730 26.10 -36.50 -7.21
C THR A 730 27.42 -37.12 -7.66
N GLU A 731 28.22 -36.34 -8.38
CA GLU A 731 29.57 -36.67 -8.81
C GLU A 731 30.52 -35.59 -8.27
N GLU A 732 31.72 -36.00 -7.86
CA GLU A 732 32.80 -35.06 -7.56
C GLU A 732 33.72 -35.01 -8.77
N GLU A 733 33.85 -33.82 -9.36
CA GLU A 733 34.81 -33.57 -10.44
C GLU A 733 35.98 -32.75 -9.90
N HIS A 734 37.20 -33.15 -10.26
CA HIS A 734 38.40 -32.37 -9.97
C HIS A 734 38.77 -31.56 -11.22
N ALA A 735 38.61 -30.24 -11.14
CA ALA A 735 39.05 -29.30 -12.17
C ALA A 735 39.91 -28.21 -11.51
N ASP A 736 41.08 -27.93 -12.08
CA ASP A 736 41.97 -26.83 -11.67
C ASP A 736 42.23 -26.72 -10.15
N ASN A 737 42.61 -27.83 -9.50
CA ASN A 737 42.89 -27.91 -8.06
C ASN A 737 41.72 -27.56 -7.12
N GLN A 738 40.48 -27.50 -7.61
CA GLN A 738 39.28 -27.38 -6.78
C GLN A 738 38.38 -28.61 -6.94
N THR A 739 37.86 -29.10 -5.81
CA THR A 739 36.80 -30.12 -5.80
C THR A 739 35.48 -29.43 -6.13
N VAL A 740 34.86 -29.86 -7.22
CA VAL A 740 33.59 -29.31 -7.71
C VAL A 740 32.51 -30.37 -7.53
N THR A 741 31.46 -30.03 -6.78
CA THR A 741 30.31 -30.93 -6.64
C THR A 741 29.35 -30.72 -7.81
N VAL A 742 29.08 -31.80 -8.55
CA VAL A 742 28.17 -31.81 -9.70
C VAL A 742 26.94 -32.65 -9.37
N PHE A 743 25.76 -32.08 -9.57
CA PHE A 743 24.48 -32.76 -9.41
C PHE A 743 23.83 -32.95 -10.78
N ALA A 744 23.62 -34.19 -11.21
CA ALA A 744 22.78 -34.48 -12.37
C ALA A 744 21.33 -34.68 -11.92
N CYS A 745 20.42 -33.82 -12.38
CA CYS A 745 19.05 -33.72 -11.89
C CYS A 745 18.06 -34.09 -12.98
N ASN A 746 17.15 -35.02 -12.69
CA ASN A 746 16.06 -35.41 -13.58
C ASN A 746 14.72 -35.37 -12.85
N CYS A 747 13.66 -34.81 -13.46
CA CYS A 747 12.32 -34.93 -12.91
C CYS A 747 11.28 -35.27 -13.98
N LYS A 748 10.18 -35.89 -13.53
CA LYS A 748 8.99 -36.17 -14.34
C LYS A 748 7.88 -35.12 -14.16
N TYR A 749 7.97 -34.29 -13.11
CA TYR A 749 6.90 -33.38 -12.70
C TYR A 749 7.43 -31.99 -12.36
N SER A 750 6.67 -30.95 -12.71
CA SER A 750 7.00 -29.55 -12.40
C SER A 750 6.54 -29.14 -11.00
N LEU A 751 7.13 -29.74 -9.95
CA LEU A 751 6.71 -29.52 -8.55
C LEU A 751 7.15 -28.18 -7.94
N TRP A 752 7.88 -27.37 -8.69
CA TRP A 752 8.10 -25.96 -8.36
C TRP A 752 6.87 -25.09 -8.65
N ASP A 753 6.02 -25.50 -9.60
CA ASP A 753 4.84 -24.74 -10.00
C ASP A 753 3.67 -24.98 -9.03
N GLY A 754 3.14 -23.91 -8.46
CA GLY A 754 1.93 -23.95 -7.61
C GLY A 754 2.17 -24.22 -6.12
N ARG A 755 3.42 -24.34 -5.66
CA ARG A 755 3.76 -24.55 -4.23
C ARG A 755 3.11 -23.54 -3.28
N LYS A 756 3.20 -22.24 -3.63
CA LYS A 756 2.61 -21.15 -2.84
C LYS A 756 1.08 -21.26 -2.67
N SER A 757 0.37 -21.70 -3.71
CA SER A 757 -1.08 -21.93 -3.62
C SER A 757 -1.39 -23.14 -2.74
N THR A 758 -0.64 -24.24 -2.88
CA THR A 758 -0.80 -25.43 -2.05
C THR A 758 -0.55 -25.12 -0.57
N ALA A 759 0.51 -24.38 -0.25
CA ALA A 759 0.79 -23.94 1.12
C ALA A 759 -0.37 -23.14 1.75
N LYS A 760 -1.01 -22.28 0.95
CA LYS A 760 -2.17 -21.48 1.39
C LYS A 760 -3.42 -22.35 1.61
N GLN A 761 -3.64 -23.33 0.74
CA GLN A 761 -4.76 -24.27 0.85
C GLN A 761 -4.66 -25.12 2.11
N LEU A 762 -3.44 -25.54 2.46
CA LEU A 762 -3.14 -26.32 3.66
C LEU A 762 -3.08 -25.48 4.95
N ASN A 763 -3.25 -24.15 4.83
CA ASN A 763 -3.17 -23.20 5.95
C ASN A 763 -1.86 -23.30 6.77
N LEU A 764 -0.75 -23.66 6.12
CA LEU A 764 0.53 -23.92 6.80
C LEU A 764 1.13 -22.67 7.46
N SER A 765 0.69 -21.47 7.07
CA SER A 765 1.12 -20.22 7.72
C SER A 765 0.68 -20.07 9.17
N ALA A 766 -0.31 -20.86 9.63
CA ALA A 766 -0.78 -20.87 11.01
C ALA A 766 -0.12 -21.98 11.86
N GLN A 767 0.71 -22.83 11.24
CA GLN A 767 1.36 -23.97 11.90
C GLN A 767 2.82 -23.64 12.16
N LYS A 768 3.34 -24.03 13.34
CA LYS A 768 4.74 -23.87 13.70
C LYS A 768 5.52 -25.10 13.20
N LEU A 769 5.87 -25.10 11.92
CA LEU A 769 6.63 -26.16 11.24
C LEU A 769 8.02 -25.67 10.84
N SER A 770 9.01 -26.57 10.88
CA SER A 770 10.32 -26.33 10.25
C SER A 770 10.17 -26.12 8.73
N LEU A 771 11.19 -25.55 8.08
CA LEU A 771 11.19 -25.40 6.63
C LEU A 771 11.01 -26.74 5.91
N VAL A 772 11.75 -27.75 6.35
CA VAL A 772 11.77 -29.08 5.72
C VAL A 772 10.41 -29.73 5.84
N GLU A 773 9.81 -29.78 7.03
CA GLU A 773 8.47 -30.34 7.25
C GLU A 773 7.42 -29.62 6.42
N ARG A 774 7.49 -28.28 6.38
CA ARG A 774 6.56 -27.45 5.63
C ARG A 774 6.63 -27.75 4.12
N GLU A 775 7.83 -27.74 3.54
CA GLU A 775 8.01 -27.97 2.11
C GLU A 775 7.74 -29.44 1.74
N GLN A 776 8.07 -30.40 2.60
CA GLN A 776 7.71 -31.82 2.44
C GLN A 776 6.18 -32.00 2.41
N THR A 777 5.46 -31.35 3.32
CA THR A 777 3.99 -31.42 3.39
C THR A 777 3.36 -30.91 2.09
N ILE A 778 3.87 -29.80 1.55
CA ILE A 778 3.46 -29.25 0.26
C ILE A 778 3.72 -30.26 -0.86
N THR A 779 4.92 -30.85 -0.90
CA THR A 779 5.33 -31.81 -1.92
C THR A 779 4.48 -33.07 -1.90
N ASN A 780 4.26 -33.66 -0.72
CA ASN A 780 3.46 -34.87 -0.56
C ASN A 780 2.02 -34.64 -1.03
N HIS A 781 1.44 -33.49 -0.68
CA HIS A 781 0.11 -33.12 -1.16
C HIS A 781 0.07 -32.96 -2.69
N MET A 782 1.11 -32.35 -3.28
CA MET A 782 1.20 -32.18 -4.73
C MET A 782 1.42 -33.51 -5.47
N LYS A 783 2.20 -34.43 -4.89
CA LYS A 783 2.45 -35.78 -5.43
C LYS A 783 1.19 -36.64 -5.41
N ALA A 784 0.43 -36.62 -4.32
CA ALA A 784 -0.81 -37.39 -4.18
C ALA A 784 -1.89 -36.99 -5.21
N ALA A 785 -1.82 -35.76 -5.71
CA ALA A 785 -2.74 -35.23 -6.71
C ALA A 785 -2.38 -35.59 -8.16
N ILE A 786 -1.28 -36.30 -8.40
CA ILE A 786 -0.85 -36.73 -9.74
C ILE A 786 -1.69 -37.96 -10.15
N PRO A 787 -2.45 -37.91 -11.27
CA PRO A 787 -3.25 -39.04 -11.73
C PRO A 787 -2.41 -40.28 -12.08
N ASP A 788 -2.95 -41.49 -11.90
CA ASP A 788 -2.20 -42.74 -12.12
C ASP A 788 -1.65 -42.88 -13.55
N HIS A 789 -2.42 -42.49 -14.57
CA HIS A 789 -1.98 -42.52 -15.98
C HIS A 789 -0.81 -41.57 -16.31
N MET A 790 -0.43 -40.68 -15.38
CA MET A 790 0.69 -39.74 -15.55
C MET A 790 1.99 -40.25 -14.91
N LYS A 791 1.96 -41.38 -14.20
CA LYS A 791 3.12 -41.94 -13.50
C LYS A 791 4.22 -42.44 -14.46
N ASP A 792 3.83 -42.80 -15.68
CA ASP A 792 4.70 -43.36 -16.71
C ASP A 792 5.16 -42.34 -17.77
N LEU A 793 5.02 -41.04 -17.50
CA LEU A 793 5.51 -40.01 -18.41
C LEU A 793 7.05 -40.01 -18.55
N PRO A 794 7.58 -39.62 -19.74
CA PRO A 794 9.01 -39.43 -19.95
C PRO A 794 9.55 -38.26 -19.08
N VAL A 795 10.88 -38.19 -18.96
CA VAL A 795 11.57 -37.13 -18.22
C VAL A 795 11.13 -35.75 -18.74
N LEU A 796 10.61 -34.92 -17.84
CA LEU A 796 10.12 -33.58 -18.13
C LEU A 796 11.26 -32.56 -18.22
N LEU A 797 12.26 -32.71 -17.34
CA LEU A 797 13.42 -31.83 -17.24
C LEU A 797 14.65 -32.61 -16.76
N SER A 798 15.77 -32.38 -17.43
CA SER A 798 17.11 -32.89 -17.13
C SER A 798 18.13 -31.75 -17.23
N PHE A 799 19.00 -31.61 -16.24
CA PHE A 799 20.05 -30.59 -16.19
C PHE A 799 21.17 -30.99 -15.21
N LYS A 800 22.33 -30.35 -15.31
CA LYS A 800 23.42 -30.47 -14.33
C LYS A 800 23.54 -29.19 -13.51
N ILE A 801 23.80 -29.30 -12.22
CA ILE A 801 24.21 -28.19 -11.36
C ILE A 801 25.67 -28.39 -10.97
N THR A 802 26.46 -27.34 -11.09
CA THR A 802 27.84 -27.25 -10.63
C THR A 802 27.89 -26.22 -9.50
N VAL A 803 28.47 -26.57 -8.35
CA VAL A 803 28.65 -25.63 -7.24
C VAL A 803 30.13 -25.39 -7.02
N THR A 804 30.55 -24.12 -7.10
CA THR A 804 31.94 -23.69 -6.87
C THR A 804 32.01 -22.72 -5.70
N ARG A 805 33.08 -22.78 -4.92
CA ARG A 805 33.35 -21.85 -3.80
C ARG A 805 34.41 -20.83 -4.23
N ASN A 806 34.10 -19.55 -4.10
CA ASN A 806 35.03 -18.45 -4.31
C ASN A 806 35.09 -17.62 -3.03
N GLU A 807 36.16 -17.75 -2.23
CA GLU A 807 36.35 -16.99 -0.97
C GLU A 807 35.10 -17.02 -0.06
N ASP A 808 34.33 -15.92 -0.07
CA ASP A 808 33.13 -15.65 0.75
C ASP A 808 31.80 -15.88 -0.02
N GLU A 809 31.83 -16.48 -1.20
CA GLU A 809 30.64 -16.77 -2.01
C GLU A 809 30.66 -18.16 -2.63
N ALA A 810 29.46 -18.69 -2.86
CA ALA A 810 29.23 -19.93 -3.60
C ALA A 810 28.42 -19.62 -4.85
N LEU A 811 28.92 -20.09 -5.98
CA LEU A 811 28.28 -19.96 -7.28
C LEU A 811 27.64 -21.30 -7.65
N ILE A 812 26.32 -21.29 -7.83
CA ILE A 812 25.53 -22.43 -8.27
C ILE A 812 25.19 -22.21 -9.74
N CYS A 813 25.82 -22.97 -10.63
CA CYS A 813 25.61 -22.93 -12.07
C CYS A 813 24.75 -24.11 -12.52
N ALA A 814 23.59 -23.87 -13.11
CA ALA A 814 22.74 -24.91 -13.67
C ALA A 814 22.77 -24.87 -15.20
N ASN A 815 23.07 -26.00 -15.84
CA ASN A 815 23.16 -26.17 -17.28
C ASN A 815 22.15 -27.21 -17.77
N LYS A 816 21.24 -26.80 -18.65
CA LYS A 816 20.18 -27.64 -19.21
C LYS A 816 20.77 -28.76 -20.07
N LEU A 817 20.33 -30.00 -19.82
CA LEU A 817 20.63 -31.15 -20.68
C LEU A 817 19.46 -31.41 -21.64
N ALA A 818 18.26 -31.58 -21.10
CA ALA A 818 17.04 -31.80 -21.88
C ALA A 818 15.84 -31.19 -21.16
N ALA A 819 14.93 -30.55 -21.88
CA ALA A 819 13.72 -30.02 -21.27
C ALA A 819 12.54 -30.07 -22.24
N TYR A 820 11.38 -30.47 -21.75
CA TYR A 820 10.15 -30.34 -22.51
C TYR A 820 9.75 -28.85 -22.63
N LYS A 821 9.94 -28.23 -23.79
CA LYS A 821 9.58 -26.81 -24.05
C LYS A 821 10.29 -25.86 -23.04
N LYS A 822 9.70 -24.69 -22.71
CA LYS A 822 10.21 -23.70 -21.71
C LYS A 822 10.30 -24.17 -20.22
N THR A 823 10.47 -25.46 -19.92
CA THR A 823 10.33 -26.01 -18.54
C THR A 823 11.53 -25.62 -17.70
N PHE A 824 12.75 -25.72 -18.27
CA PHE A 824 13.97 -25.28 -17.62
C PHE A 824 13.90 -23.80 -17.21
N LYS A 825 13.35 -22.93 -18.07
CA LYS A 825 13.12 -21.52 -17.74
C LYS A 825 12.16 -21.32 -16.55
N SER A 826 11.05 -22.07 -16.50
CA SER A 826 10.10 -21.99 -15.38
C SER A 826 10.76 -22.41 -14.06
N PHE A 827 11.51 -23.52 -14.11
CA PHE A 827 12.30 -23.98 -12.97
C PHE A 827 13.36 -22.97 -12.56
N ALA A 828 14.16 -22.44 -13.49
CA ALA A 828 15.19 -21.43 -13.23
C ALA A 828 14.62 -20.19 -12.54
N GLN A 829 13.51 -19.65 -13.06
CA GLN A 829 12.83 -18.50 -12.45
C GLN A 829 12.38 -18.79 -11.02
N PHE A 830 11.83 -19.98 -10.78
CA PHE A 830 11.45 -20.39 -9.43
C PHE A 830 12.68 -20.54 -8.53
N PHE A 831 13.69 -21.29 -8.98
CA PHE A 831 14.84 -21.67 -8.18
C PHE A 831 15.65 -20.44 -7.75
N VAL A 832 15.98 -19.56 -8.70
CA VAL A 832 16.67 -18.28 -8.42
C VAL A 832 15.92 -17.41 -7.41
N CYS A 833 14.58 -17.42 -7.43
CA CYS A 833 13.78 -16.59 -6.52
C CYS A 833 13.63 -17.16 -5.10
N ASN A 834 13.73 -18.48 -4.93
CA ASN A 834 13.36 -19.13 -3.66
C ASN A 834 14.56 -19.75 -2.93
N PHE A 835 15.55 -20.26 -3.66
CA PHE A 835 16.60 -21.11 -3.11
C PHE A 835 17.39 -20.43 -1.97
N ALA A 836 17.88 -19.20 -2.18
CA ALA A 836 18.63 -18.47 -1.15
C ALA A 836 17.81 -18.23 0.13
N THR A 837 16.50 -17.98 -0.01
CA THR A 837 15.60 -17.78 1.14
C THR A 837 15.30 -19.08 1.87
N TRP A 838 15.17 -20.18 1.13
CA TRP A 838 15.01 -21.49 1.73
C TRP A 838 16.27 -21.91 2.49
N PHE A 839 17.46 -21.70 1.92
CA PHE A 839 18.70 -22.06 2.58
C PHE A 839 18.92 -21.28 3.89
N GLU A 840 18.60 -19.98 3.90
CA GLU A 840 18.62 -19.15 5.10
C GLU A 840 17.66 -19.68 6.18
N LEU A 841 16.42 -20.04 5.81
CA LEU A 841 15.46 -20.61 6.75
C LEU A 841 15.91 -21.97 7.30
N TYR A 842 16.55 -22.79 6.47
CA TYR A 842 17.10 -24.09 6.88
C TYR A 842 18.21 -23.92 7.93
N GLN A 843 19.08 -22.92 7.78
CA GLN A 843 20.15 -22.68 8.75
C GLN A 843 19.66 -22.12 10.10
N ASN A 844 18.55 -21.38 10.10
CA ASN A 844 17.97 -20.78 11.30
C ASN A 844 16.96 -21.70 12.01
N ASP A 845 16.80 -22.94 11.55
CA ASP A 845 15.89 -23.91 12.16
C ASP A 845 16.61 -24.65 13.29
N ASP A 846 16.25 -24.38 14.54
CA ASP A 846 16.87 -24.95 15.77
C ASP A 846 16.85 -26.50 15.81
N ASN A 847 16.07 -27.16 14.95
CA ASN A 847 15.92 -28.62 14.88
C ASN A 847 16.92 -29.34 13.95
N VAL A 848 17.79 -28.63 13.23
CA VAL A 848 18.76 -29.27 12.31
C VAL A 848 19.89 -29.99 13.06
N SER A 849 20.06 -29.76 14.36
CA SER A 849 21.06 -30.46 15.18
C SER A 849 20.73 -31.93 15.47
N GLU A 850 19.50 -32.40 15.28
CA GLU A 850 19.12 -33.81 15.56
C GLU A 850 18.95 -34.69 14.31
N LEU A 851 18.52 -34.14 13.17
CA LEU A 851 18.26 -34.95 11.96
C LEU A 851 19.51 -35.27 11.12
N GLY A 852 20.64 -34.61 11.36
CA GLY A 852 21.93 -34.92 10.74
C GLY A 852 22.79 -35.93 11.51
N ARG A 853 22.31 -36.46 12.65
CA ARG A 853 23.04 -37.40 13.52
C ARG A 853 22.39 -38.80 13.66
N GLN A 854 21.35 -39.11 12.88
CA GLN A 854 20.76 -40.46 12.83
C GLN A 854 20.93 -41.13 11.48
#